data_AF-A0AAP3E6V6-F1
#
_entry.id   AF-A0AAP3E6V6-F1
#
_cell.length_a   1.000
_cell.length_b   1.000
_cell.length_c   1.000
_cell.angle_alpha   90.00
_cell.angle_beta   90.00
_cell.angle_gamma   90.00
#
_symmetry.space_group_name_H-M   'P 1'
#
loop_
_entity.id
_entity.type
_entity.pdbx_description
1 polymer ?
#
loop_
_entity_poly.entity_id
_entity_poly.type
_entity_poly.pdbx_seq_one_letter_code
_entity_poly.pdbx_strand_id
1 'polypeptide(L)'
;MDWSTSINLGGFGNAAEMEWQTVKSWDSFTGFFEDAVHIDAVTYCESPELLLDLFDQQDSKLETMDVLVGNREEYQSSVDDATVARQLERYYREEKLIVRLKNRKVVHSKLYRIVKEDERVTLISGSANLSYNSWKNQTNSVVVFETEVGSQLDQQFQQWINDHRDRYADKVFMEDLAEKLEQLDDEEEKERRIELWIDNRDTQLSEQGEIHSNVGEELEELGNEVDQVVSVTDDDEEADEVVTIQHEEVEPTNDKQSEGSGTEANDDASEGITAAKTPEYTITLSTQGYESDGYVDQMKTDLKRRGADVGSDAITTPIEGYTNYLQTRYDIPKMWVDEENGRVHLQHGEHHRILTADHDPDSEVIDAALTNIENYVETIDKWGETNNPRAVKAHMYEGILYGLWAPFVNLYARQFFGSVTLDNALQYLYIFGESDAGKDKFSEFVLRLISDDLVRGGADADDVGKNQIRSLRNIDTVFPYVVSDISKQKIERIDTLRNFWQDSWHPSNDVGYPTIIFTSNDSRPNDWFRNRAKMLHFDVAFPSNPEDEGFYEAQKDLNTILGVRNPIFSYVSRRILHDEMYADAGGTVDDVRQIFLDFYDQAGREPPRYFPRQPANREYNIGKRKWRQAYDRGDVEFERREDQLIADFDLEPHELYSYRKTLPTKMRPEKSGRTVIIKNPDDFHDWIDLDEAGESTSKSGLLGRLLG
;
A
#
# COMPACT_ATOMS: atom_id res chain seq x y z
N MET A 1 -49.37 -0.77 34.29
CA MET A 1 -49.35 -2.14 34.82
C MET A 1 -47.90 -2.57 34.85
N ASP A 2 -47.38 -2.90 36.04
CA ASP A 2 -46.11 -3.60 36.16
C ASP A 2 -46.44 -5.08 36.08
N TRP A 3 -45.87 -5.76 35.10
CA TRP A 3 -46.06 -7.19 34.90
C TRP A 3 -44.78 -7.86 35.39
N SER A 4 -44.84 -8.45 36.59
CA SER A 4 -43.80 -9.30 37.15
C SER A 4 -44.36 -10.71 37.38
N THR A 5 -43.59 -11.73 37.03
CA THR A 5 -43.93 -13.13 37.30
C THR A 5 -42.64 -13.87 37.63
N SER A 6 -42.52 -14.33 38.89
CA SER A 6 -41.38 -15.10 39.38
C SER A 6 -41.63 -16.61 39.21
N ILE A 7 -40.65 -17.32 38.64
CA ILE A 7 -40.65 -18.77 38.44
C ILE A 7 -39.40 -19.34 39.10
N ASN A 8 -39.57 -20.31 39.99
CA ASN A 8 -38.46 -21.00 40.64
C ASN A 8 -38.00 -22.19 39.77
N LEU A 9 -36.72 -22.19 39.37
CA LEU A 9 -36.15 -23.20 38.48
C LEU A 9 -35.52 -24.33 39.31
N GLY A 10 -36.37 -25.24 39.82
CA GLY A 10 -35.95 -26.44 40.55
C GLY A 10 -35.25 -27.46 39.64
N GLY A 11 -33.96 -27.28 39.39
CA GLY A 11 -33.15 -28.20 38.57
C GLY A 11 -31.69 -27.80 38.36
N PHE A 12 -31.29 -26.56 38.66
CA PHE A 12 -29.98 -25.99 38.31
C PHE A 12 -28.98 -25.88 39.50
N GLY A 13 -29.30 -26.45 40.67
CA GLY A 13 -28.46 -26.35 41.87
C GLY A 13 -28.58 -24.97 42.55
N ASN A 14 -29.10 -24.98 43.79
CA ASN A 14 -29.65 -23.82 44.52
C ASN A 14 -30.80 -23.11 43.77
N ALA A 15 -31.75 -22.52 44.50
CA ALA A 15 -32.99 -22.02 43.93
C ALA A 15 -32.73 -20.76 43.08
N ALA A 16 -32.70 -20.90 41.75
CA ALA A 16 -32.68 -19.75 40.85
C ALA A 16 -34.10 -19.21 40.66
N GLU A 17 -34.27 -17.91 40.83
CA GLU A 17 -35.55 -17.21 40.59
C GLU A 17 -35.47 -16.48 39.25
N MET A 18 -36.40 -16.75 38.35
CA MET A 18 -36.52 -16.06 37.07
C MET A 18 -37.72 -15.12 37.09
N GLU A 19 -37.52 -13.86 36.72
CA GLU A 19 -38.57 -12.84 36.64
C GLU A 19 -38.56 -12.11 35.30
N TRP A 20 -39.73 -11.99 34.67
CA TRP A 20 -39.93 -11.09 33.53
C TRP A 20 -40.27 -9.70 34.06
N GLN A 21 -39.49 -8.69 33.70
CA GLN A 21 -39.70 -7.32 34.15
C GLN A 21 -39.77 -6.33 32.98
N THR A 22 -40.65 -5.34 33.12
CA THR A 22 -40.70 -4.17 32.23
C THR A 22 -39.92 -3.03 32.88
N VAL A 23 -38.84 -2.62 32.24
CA VAL A 23 -37.93 -1.57 32.74
C VAL A 23 -38.24 -0.27 31.97
N LYS A 24 -38.58 0.79 32.71
CA LYS A 24 -39.18 2.01 32.14
C LYS A 24 -38.29 3.24 32.23
N SER A 25 -37.21 3.18 33.00
CA SER A 25 -36.26 4.28 33.15
C SER A 25 -34.84 3.75 33.37
N TRP A 26 -33.86 4.61 33.09
CA TRP A 26 -32.46 4.38 33.42
C TRP A 26 -32.27 4.00 34.90
N ASP A 27 -32.84 4.78 35.82
CA ASP A 27 -32.74 4.51 37.27
C ASP A 27 -33.29 3.13 37.66
N SER A 28 -34.38 2.68 37.02
CA SER A 28 -34.94 1.35 37.30
C SER A 28 -34.06 0.22 36.76
N PHE A 29 -33.26 0.51 35.72
CA PHE A 29 -32.31 -0.43 35.15
C PHE A 29 -31.02 -0.48 35.97
N THR A 30 -30.43 0.67 36.29
CA THR A 30 -29.22 0.75 37.12
C THR A 30 -29.46 0.27 38.55
N GLY A 31 -30.71 0.25 39.02
CA GLY A 31 -31.08 -0.41 40.28
C GLY A 31 -30.72 -1.89 40.36
N PHE A 32 -30.58 -2.62 39.23
CA PHE A 32 -30.08 -4.00 39.26
C PHE A 32 -28.59 -4.11 39.60
N PHE A 33 -27.85 -3.02 39.45
CA PHE A 33 -26.41 -2.92 39.63
C PHE A 33 -26.04 -2.48 41.05
N GLU A 34 -27.03 -2.18 41.90
CA GLU A 34 -26.80 -1.82 43.31
C GLU A 34 -26.02 -2.92 44.03
N ASP A 35 -24.94 -2.51 44.73
CA ASP A 35 -24.00 -3.38 45.44
C ASP A 35 -23.20 -4.34 44.53
N ALA A 36 -23.09 -4.03 43.23
CA ALA A 36 -22.24 -4.79 42.32
C ALA A 36 -20.76 -4.63 42.68
N VAL A 37 -20.06 -5.77 42.69
CA VAL A 37 -18.61 -5.88 42.85
C VAL A 37 -17.94 -6.21 41.52
N HIS A 38 -18.60 -7.00 40.67
CA HIS A 38 -18.11 -7.34 39.34
C HIS A 38 -19.25 -7.38 38.31
N ILE A 39 -18.99 -6.86 37.11
CA ILE A 39 -19.97 -6.83 36.01
C ILE A 39 -19.34 -7.39 34.74
N ASP A 40 -19.97 -8.43 34.20
CA ASP A 40 -19.74 -8.94 32.85
C ASP A 40 -20.91 -8.51 31.95
N ALA A 41 -20.64 -7.90 30.79
CA ALA A 41 -21.71 -7.48 29.89
C ALA A 41 -21.40 -7.66 28.40
N VAL A 42 -22.46 -7.91 27.63
CA VAL A 42 -22.51 -7.76 26.17
C VAL A 42 -23.66 -6.83 25.89
N THR A 43 -23.45 -5.64 25.33
CA THR A 43 -24.55 -4.69 25.11
C THR A 43 -24.18 -3.60 24.12
N TYR A 44 -25.17 -2.84 23.66
CA TYR A 44 -24.93 -1.50 23.14
C TYR A 44 -24.57 -0.56 24.30
N CYS A 45 -23.51 0.23 24.12
CA CYS A 45 -23.15 1.34 24.98
C CYS A 45 -23.04 2.62 24.14
N GLU A 46 -23.59 3.74 24.62
CA GLU A 46 -23.56 4.99 23.85
C GLU A 46 -22.25 5.77 24.00
N SER A 47 -21.61 5.70 25.17
CA SER A 47 -20.33 6.34 25.44
C SER A 47 -19.60 5.60 26.58
N PRO A 48 -18.26 5.62 26.62
CA PRO A 48 -17.48 5.03 27.72
C PRO A 48 -17.63 5.83 29.02
N GLU A 49 -17.95 7.13 28.96
CA GLU A 49 -18.23 7.95 30.15
C GLU A 49 -19.39 7.37 30.98
N LEU A 50 -20.39 6.80 30.32
CA LEU A 50 -21.50 6.11 30.99
C LEU A 50 -21.04 4.93 31.88
N LEU A 51 -19.94 4.26 31.50
CA LEU A 51 -19.37 3.18 32.29
C LEU A 51 -18.67 3.74 33.54
N LEU A 52 -18.01 4.90 33.43
CA LEU A 52 -17.47 5.61 34.60
C LEU A 52 -18.59 6.06 35.55
N ASP A 53 -19.70 6.56 35.02
CA ASP A 53 -20.88 6.93 35.82
C ASP A 53 -21.38 5.72 36.66
N LEU A 54 -21.31 4.50 36.12
CA LEU A 54 -21.68 3.30 36.87
C LEU A 54 -20.70 3.02 38.02
N PHE A 55 -19.39 3.20 37.84
CA PHE A 55 -18.42 3.11 38.94
C PHE A 55 -18.70 4.15 40.04
N ASP A 56 -19.00 5.38 39.65
CA ASP A 56 -19.30 6.47 40.59
C ASP A 56 -20.60 6.21 41.37
N GLN A 57 -21.61 5.61 40.73
CA GLN A 57 -22.88 5.24 41.38
C GLN A 57 -22.74 4.13 42.41
N GLN A 58 -21.75 3.24 42.28
CA GLN A 58 -21.53 2.12 43.20
C GLN A 58 -20.66 2.48 44.42
N ASP A 59 -20.36 3.76 44.66
CA ASP A 59 -19.59 4.25 45.83
C ASP A 59 -18.29 3.45 46.07
N SER A 60 -17.53 3.19 45.00
CA SER A 60 -16.27 2.41 45.01
C SER A 60 -16.41 0.91 45.34
N LYS A 61 -17.62 0.35 45.42
CA LYS A 61 -17.82 -1.11 45.60
C LYS A 61 -17.55 -1.93 44.35
N LEU A 62 -17.80 -1.33 43.18
CA LEU A 62 -17.52 -1.98 41.90
C LEU A 62 -16.00 -2.05 41.70
N GLU A 63 -15.46 -3.26 41.77
CA GLU A 63 -14.03 -3.51 41.61
C GLU A 63 -13.67 -3.65 40.13
N THR A 64 -14.49 -4.38 39.36
CA THR A 64 -14.18 -4.71 37.97
C THR A 64 -15.41 -4.75 37.06
N MET A 65 -15.23 -4.35 35.81
CA MET A 65 -16.23 -4.40 34.75
C MET A 65 -15.57 -4.82 33.43
N ASP A 66 -16.09 -5.84 32.76
CA ASP A 66 -15.70 -6.24 31.41
C ASP A 66 -16.93 -6.18 30.50
N VAL A 67 -16.90 -5.34 29.46
CA VAL A 67 -18.04 -5.12 28.57
C VAL A 67 -17.65 -5.25 27.11
N LEU A 68 -18.37 -6.09 26.37
CA LEU A 68 -18.38 -6.08 24.91
C LEU A 68 -19.42 -5.08 24.41
N VAL A 69 -18.95 -4.05 23.70
CA VAL A 69 -19.78 -2.98 23.15
C VAL A 69 -20.16 -3.28 21.69
N GLY A 70 -21.45 -3.50 21.46
CA GLY A 70 -22.02 -3.83 20.14
C GLY A 70 -22.32 -2.64 19.21
N ASN A 71 -21.91 -1.43 19.59
CA ASN A 71 -21.97 -0.21 18.78
C ASN A 71 -20.66 0.52 19.03
N ARG A 72 -19.70 0.48 18.13
CA ARG A 72 -19.64 1.45 17.02
C ARG A 72 -18.26 1.28 16.38
N GLU A 73 -18.12 1.64 15.11
CA GLU A 73 -16.82 1.83 14.46
C GLU A 73 -16.03 3.02 15.07
N GLU A 74 -16.69 3.92 15.81
CA GLU A 74 -16.12 5.17 16.35
C GLU A 74 -16.46 5.38 17.84
N TYR A 75 -16.19 4.40 18.70
CA TYR A 75 -16.48 4.53 20.15
C TYR A 75 -15.60 5.62 20.82
N GLN A 76 -14.37 5.80 20.33
CA GLN A 76 -13.43 6.85 20.74
C GLN A 76 -13.94 8.27 20.54
N SER A 77 -14.68 8.53 19.45
CA SER A 77 -15.21 9.86 19.11
C SER A 77 -16.19 10.42 20.15
N SER A 78 -16.65 9.58 21.08
CA SER A 78 -17.52 10.00 22.19
C SER A 78 -16.75 10.48 23.41
N VAL A 79 -15.41 10.45 23.38
CA VAL A 79 -14.53 11.01 24.41
C VAL A 79 -13.97 12.33 23.90
N ASP A 80 -14.43 13.45 24.47
CA ASP A 80 -14.00 14.81 24.13
C ASP A 80 -13.31 15.55 25.31
N ASP A 81 -13.15 14.88 26.46
CA ASP A 81 -12.54 15.43 27.67
C ASP A 81 -11.29 14.63 28.11
N ALA A 82 -10.16 15.32 28.26
CA ALA A 82 -8.88 14.75 28.72
C ALA A 82 -8.96 14.11 30.11
N THR A 83 -9.85 14.58 30.97
CA THR A 83 -10.10 14.01 32.29
C THR A 83 -10.76 12.64 32.18
N VAL A 84 -11.74 12.51 31.28
CA VAL A 84 -12.44 11.25 30.99
C VAL A 84 -11.46 10.24 30.38
N ALA A 85 -10.68 10.64 29.37
CA ALA A 85 -9.66 9.78 28.76
C ALA A 85 -8.63 9.27 29.79
N ARG A 86 -8.11 10.14 30.67
CA ARG A 86 -7.19 9.74 31.75
C ARG A 86 -7.83 8.76 32.73
N GLN A 87 -9.09 8.97 33.07
CA GLN A 87 -9.77 8.09 34.03
C GLN A 87 -10.01 6.70 33.42
N LEU A 88 -10.41 6.64 32.16
CA LEU A 88 -10.57 5.41 31.40
C LEU A 88 -9.24 4.66 31.21
N GLU A 89 -8.17 5.33 30.80
CA GLU A 89 -6.82 4.74 30.69
C GLU A 89 -6.38 4.14 32.03
N ARG A 90 -6.53 4.91 33.12
CA ARG A 90 -6.17 4.44 34.45
C ARG A 90 -6.98 3.20 34.83
N TYR A 91 -8.29 3.18 34.56
CA TYR A 91 -9.14 2.04 34.89
C TYR A 91 -8.81 0.81 34.04
N TYR A 92 -8.40 1.00 32.79
CA TYR A 92 -7.88 -0.08 31.96
C TYR A 92 -6.59 -0.65 32.54
N ARG A 93 -5.58 0.18 32.83
CA ARG A 93 -4.28 -0.25 33.39
C ARG A 93 -4.40 -0.89 34.77
N GLU A 94 -5.36 -0.45 35.57
CA GLU A 94 -5.67 -1.05 36.88
C GLU A 94 -6.56 -2.31 36.76
N GLU A 95 -6.86 -2.77 35.54
CA GLU A 95 -7.75 -3.90 35.24
C GLU A 95 -9.17 -3.75 35.84
N LYS A 96 -9.58 -2.51 36.14
CA LYS A 96 -10.91 -2.19 36.67
C LYS A 96 -11.96 -2.15 35.58
N LEU A 97 -11.65 -1.60 34.42
CA LEU A 97 -12.59 -1.50 33.31
C LEU A 97 -11.94 -2.00 32.02
N ILE A 98 -12.48 -3.08 31.48
CA ILE A 98 -12.11 -3.62 30.17
C ILE A 98 -13.30 -3.38 29.23
N VAL A 99 -13.08 -2.56 28.22
CA VAL A 99 -14.09 -2.31 27.18
C VAL A 99 -13.61 -2.98 25.90
N ARG A 100 -14.32 -4.01 25.47
CA ARG A 100 -14.06 -4.76 24.24
C ARG A 100 -14.90 -4.17 23.12
N LEU A 101 -14.27 -3.81 22.02
CA LEU A 101 -14.94 -3.31 20.84
C LEU A 101 -15.26 -4.49 19.92
N LYS A 102 -16.42 -4.42 19.27
CA LYS A 102 -16.82 -5.47 18.34
C LYS A 102 -15.93 -5.46 17.09
N ASN A 103 -15.72 -6.63 16.51
CA ASN A 103 -15.26 -6.76 15.13
C ASN A 103 -16.35 -6.29 14.14
N ARG A 104 -16.15 -6.55 12.85
CA ARG A 104 -17.08 -6.10 11.81
C ARG A 104 -18.50 -6.65 11.95
N LYS A 105 -18.67 -7.79 12.63
CA LYS A 105 -20.00 -8.38 12.83
C LYS A 105 -20.84 -7.53 13.77
N VAL A 106 -22.13 -7.48 13.51
CA VAL A 106 -23.05 -6.70 14.34
C VAL A 106 -23.44 -7.51 15.58
N VAL A 107 -23.13 -7.00 16.77
CA VAL A 107 -23.51 -7.63 18.05
C VAL A 107 -24.76 -6.96 18.60
N HIS A 108 -25.91 -7.64 18.48
CA HIS A 108 -27.19 -7.13 18.97
C HIS A 108 -27.60 -7.64 20.36
N SER A 109 -26.90 -8.62 20.92
CA SER A 109 -27.18 -9.20 22.23
C SER A 109 -27.11 -8.16 23.35
N LYS A 110 -28.00 -8.28 24.36
CA LYS A 110 -27.87 -7.58 25.66
C LYS A 110 -27.91 -8.59 26.78
N LEU A 111 -26.74 -8.85 27.36
CA LEU A 111 -26.49 -9.80 28.41
C LEU A 111 -25.73 -9.09 29.53
N TYR A 112 -26.16 -9.27 30.77
CA TYR A 112 -25.47 -8.74 31.94
C TYR A 112 -25.38 -9.83 32.99
N ARG A 113 -24.20 -9.98 33.57
CA ARG A 113 -23.95 -10.82 34.74
C ARG A 113 -23.34 -9.92 35.80
N ILE A 114 -24.09 -9.73 36.89
CA ILE A 114 -23.79 -8.76 37.94
C ILE A 114 -23.57 -9.53 39.23
N VAL A 115 -22.34 -9.55 39.73
CA VAL A 115 -21.95 -10.23 40.97
C VAL A 115 -21.96 -9.22 42.12
N LYS A 116 -22.65 -9.54 43.21
CA LYS A 116 -22.78 -8.71 44.41
C LYS A 116 -21.83 -9.17 45.51
N GLU A 117 -21.61 -8.31 46.51
CA GLU A 117 -20.71 -8.58 47.65
C GLU A 117 -21.07 -9.85 48.44
N ASP A 118 -22.35 -10.23 48.46
CA ASP A 118 -22.87 -11.38 49.18
C ASP A 118 -22.95 -12.68 48.36
N GLU A 119 -22.14 -12.78 47.30
CA GLU A 119 -22.08 -13.91 46.36
C GLU A 119 -23.40 -14.17 45.59
N ARG A 120 -24.38 -13.27 45.68
CA ARG A 120 -25.54 -13.28 44.79
C ARG A 120 -25.16 -12.78 43.41
N VAL A 121 -25.81 -13.35 42.40
CA VAL A 121 -25.63 -12.99 41.00
C VAL A 121 -26.98 -12.63 40.40
N THR A 122 -27.06 -11.44 39.81
CA THR A 122 -28.18 -11.01 38.98
C THR A 122 -27.77 -11.17 37.51
N LEU A 123 -28.46 -12.06 36.78
CA LEU A 123 -28.27 -12.26 35.35
C LEU A 123 -29.42 -11.60 34.59
N ILE A 124 -29.13 -10.82 33.56
CA ILE A 124 -30.13 -10.09 32.79
C ILE A 124 -29.96 -10.39 31.31
N SER A 125 -31.07 -10.76 30.65
CA SER A 125 -31.15 -10.87 29.18
C SER A 125 -32.37 -10.11 28.68
N GLY A 126 -32.23 -9.28 27.64
CA GLY A 126 -33.38 -8.56 27.11
C GLY A 126 -33.05 -7.47 26.11
N SER A 127 -33.83 -6.40 26.10
CA SER A 127 -33.70 -5.27 25.16
C SER A 127 -32.95 -4.06 25.71
N ALA A 128 -32.65 -4.02 27.01
CA ALA A 128 -32.09 -2.87 27.69
C ALA A 128 -30.60 -2.63 27.33
N ASN A 129 -30.30 -1.40 26.89
CA ASN A 129 -28.96 -0.94 26.53
C ASN A 129 -28.38 -0.01 27.60
N LEU A 130 -27.06 0.15 27.59
CA LEU A 130 -26.33 1.20 28.30
C LEU A 130 -26.38 2.49 27.46
N SER A 131 -27.52 3.18 27.48
CA SER A 131 -27.70 4.43 26.73
C SER A 131 -28.83 5.29 27.32
N TYR A 132 -28.53 6.50 27.79
CA TYR A 132 -29.51 7.49 28.25
C TYR A 132 -30.57 7.78 27.18
N ASN A 133 -30.18 7.80 25.90
CA ASN A 133 -31.10 8.10 24.80
C ASN A 133 -32.13 6.99 24.53
N SER A 134 -31.76 5.72 24.75
CA SER A 134 -32.68 4.59 24.58
C SER A 134 -33.88 4.65 25.56
N TRP A 135 -33.72 5.28 26.72
CA TRP A 135 -34.76 5.34 27.77
C TRP A 135 -35.76 6.49 27.61
N LYS A 136 -35.52 7.46 26.71
CA LYS A 136 -36.43 8.62 26.53
C LYS A 136 -37.73 8.26 25.81
N ASN A 137 -37.70 7.28 24.91
CA ASN A 137 -38.83 6.94 24.02
C ASN A 137 -39.14 5.44 23.94
N GLN A 138 -38.42 4.58 24.65
CA GLN A 138 -38.58 3.12 24.57
C GLN A 138 -38.91 2.53 25.95
N THR A 139 -39.74 1.49 25.96
CA THR A 139 -39.97 0.64 27.13
C THR A 139 -39.23 -0.66 26.91
N ASN A 140 -38.33 -1.01 27.82
CA ASN A 140 -37.50 -2.20 27.71
C ASN A 140 -38.15 -3.39 28.42
N SER A 141 -37.90 -4.59 27.90
CA SER A 141 -38.30 -5.84 28.54
C SER A 141 -37.07 -6.68 28.78
N VAL A 142 -36.94 -7.18 30.01
CA VAL A 142 -35.82 -8.01 30.43
C VAL A 142 -36.32 -9.23 31.18
N VAL A 143 -35.54 -10.30 31.10
CA VAL A 143 -35.62 -11.45 31.98
C VAL A 143 -34.47 -11.33 32.95
N VAL A 144 -34.79 -11.34 34.25
CA VAL A 144 -33.84 -11.28 35.35
C VAL A 144 -33.79 -12.65 36.01
N PHE A 145 -32.60 -13.15 36.28
CA PHE A 145 -32.37 -14.34 37.08
C PHE A 145 -31.57 -13.97 38.31
N GLU A 146 -32.06 -14.34 39.49
CA GLU A 146 -31.31 -14.25 40.74
C GLU A 146 -30.77 -15.65 41.07
N THR A 147 -29.46 -15.74 41.28
CA THR A 147 -28.76 -16.98 41.62
C THR A 147 -27.53 -16.69 42.49
N GLU A 148 -26.66 -17.66 42.67
CA GLU A 148 -25.41 -17.55 43.44
C GLU A 148 -24.22 -17.82 42.52
N VAL A 149 -23.05 -17.26 42.87
CA VAL A 149 -21.81 -17.45 42.12
C VAL A 149 -21.50 -18.94 41.99
N GLY A 150 -21.17 -19.38 40.77
CA GLY A 150 -20.80 -20.76 40.48
C GLY A 150 -21.97 -21.73 40.38
N SER A 151 -23.22 -21.26 40.43
CA SER A 151 -24.39 -22.07 40.05
C SER A 151 -24.29 -22.50 38.58
N GLN A 152 -25.02 -23.54 38.19
CA GLN A 152 -25.01 -23.98 36.79
C GLN A 152 -25.48 -22.88 35.83
N LEU A 153 -26.47 -22.08 36.26
CA LEU A 153 -26.99 -20.99 35.45
C LEU A 153 -25.96 -19.85 35.33
N ASP A 154 -25.28 -19.50 36.42
CA ASP A 154 -24.20 -18.50 36.43
C ASP A 154 -23.07 -18.91 35.46
N GLN A 155 -22.60 -20.16 35.56
CA GLN A 155 -21.53 -20.69 34.70
C GLN A 155 -21.93 -20.68 33.21
N GLN A 156 -23.17 -21.03 32.89
CA GLN A 156 -23.65 -21.00 31.50
C GLN A 156 -23.77 -19.57 30.97
N PHE A 157 -24.22 -18.62 31.80
CA PHE A 157 -24.30 -17.22 31.39
C PHE A 157 -22.93 -16.60 31.19
N GLN A 158 -21.97 -16.92 32.08
CA GLN A 158 -20.58 -16.52 31.95
C GLN A 158 -19.95 -17.10 30.67
N GLN A 159 -20.15 -18.39 30.40
CA GLN A 159 -19.67 -19.02 29.16
C GLN A 159 -20.27 -18.32 27.93
N TRP A 160 -21.55 -18.01 27.95
CA TRP A 160 -22.19 -17.34 26.81
C TRP A 160 -21.67 -15.93 26.57
N ILE A 161 -21.38 -15.16 27.62
CA ILE A 161 -20.72 -13.85 27.49
C ILE A 161 -19.30 -14.02 26.94
N ASN A 162 -18.53 -14.97 27.45
CA ASN A 162 -17.16 -15.22 26.98
C ASN A 162 -17.14 -15.65 25.51
N ASP A 163 -18.05 -16.53 25.08
CA ASP A 163 -18.17 -16.93 23.67
C ASP A 163 -18.45 -15.72 22.76
N HIS A 164 -19.19 -14.71 23.22
CA HIS A 164 -19.38 -13.49 22.44
C HIS A 164 -18.10 -12.65 22.38
N ARG A 165 -17.39 -12.51 23.50
CA ARG A 165 -16.12 -11.77 23.55
C ARG A 165 -15.09 -12.41 22.64
N ASP A 166 -14.91 -13.72 22.72
CA ASP A 166 -13.90 -14.46 21.95
C ASP A 166 -14.18 -14.47 20.45
N ARG A 167 -15.46 -14.44 20.03
CA ARG A 167 -15.85 -14.48 18.60
C ARG A 167 -16.06 -13.13 17.95
N TYR A 168 -16.44 -12.13 18.74
CA TYR A 168 -16.92 -10.86 18.22
C TYR A 168 -16.12 -9.66 18.72
N ALA A 169 -15.08 -9.83 19.55
CA ALA A 169 -14.18 -8.75 19.91
C ALA A 169 -12.78 -8.98 19.31
N ASP A 170 -12.22 -7.94 18.72
CA ASP A 170 -10.88 -7.93 18.13
C ASP A 170 -10.01 -6.79 18.70
N LYS A 171 -10.60 -5.79 19.35
CA LYS A 171 -9.89 -4.66 19.96
C LYS A 171 -10.32 -4.41 21.40
N VAL A 172 -9.38 -4.00 22.25
CA VAL A 172 -9.67 -3.50 23.60
C VAL A 172 -9.48 -1.98 23.61
N PHE A 173 -10.52 -1.25 23.99
CA PHE A 173 -10.49 0.19 24.06
C PHE A 173 -9.57 0.66 25.20
N MET A 174 -8.73 1.67 24.91
CA MET A 174 -7.62 2.18 25.74
C MET A 174 -6.32 1.37 25.71
N GLU A 175 -6.29 0.18 25.11
CA GLU A 175 -5.07 -0.62 25.01
C GLU A 175 -3.96 0.12 24.24
N ASP A 176 -4.30 0.64 23.05
CA ASP A 176 -3.37 1.37 22.19
C ASP A 176 -2.79 2.63 22.87
N LEU A 177 -3.65 3.40 23.56
CA LEU A 177 -3.24 4.60 24.27
C LEU A 177 -2.37 4.25 25.48
N ALA A 178 -2.75 3.23 26.25
CA ALA A 178 -2.00 2.80 27.42
C ALA A 178 -0.58 2.34 27.04
N GLU A 179 -0.45 1.51 26.00
CA GLU A 179 0.85 1.07 25.49
C GLU A 179 1.72 2.26 25.05
N LYS A 180 1.14 3.20 24.31
CA LYS A 180 1.84 4.43 23.86
C LYS A 180 2.30 5.29 25.05
N LEU A 181 1.48 5.40 26.10
CA LEU A 181 1.81 6.19 27.30
C LEU A 181 2.86 5.51 28.19
N GLU A 182 2.91 4.18 28.24
CA GLU A 182 3.93 3.43 28.99
C GLU A 182 5.34 3.61 28.42
N GLN A 183 5.46 3.84 27.11
CA GLN A 183 6.73 4.08 26.43
C GLN A 183 7.28 5.50 26.64
N LEU A 184 6.48 6.41 27.21
CA LEU A 184 6.85 7.81 27.43
C LEU A 184 7.30 8.03 28.88
N ASP A 185 8.49 8.60 29.04
CA ASP A 185 9.03 8.97 30.36
C ASP A 185 8.59 10.38 30.81
N ASP A 186 8.20 11.23 29.86
CA ASP A 186 7.88 12.64 30.10
C ASP A 186 6.37 12.87 30.23
N GLU A 187 5.96 13.53 31.32
CA GLU A 187 4.55 13.78 31.61
C GLU A 187 3.91 14.83 30.68
N GLU A 188 4.68 15.78 30.14
CA GLU A 188 4.16 16.75 29.16
C GLU A 188 3.91 16.06 27.81
N GLU A 189 4.77 15.11 27.42
CA GLU A 189 4.59 14.26 26.25
C GLU A 189 3.41 13.30 26.36
N LYS A 190 3.19 12.71 27.55
CA LYS A 190 1.99 11.91 27.85
C LYS A 190 0.70 12.73 27.74
N GLU A 191 0.70 13.93 28.32
CA GLU A 191 -0.47 14.82 28.26
C GLU A 191 -0.80 15.17 26.81
N ARG A 192 0.21 15.53 26.03
CA ARG A 192 0.06 15.79 24.60
C ARG A 192 -0.44 14.54 23.85
N ARG A 193 0.00 13.34 24.21
CA ARG A 193 -0.47 12.08 23.59
C ARG A 193 -1.95 11.83 23.85
N ILE A 194 -2.43 12.12 25.06
CA ILE A 194 -3.86 12.00 25.40
C ILE A 194 -4.70 12.99 24.60
N GLU A 195 -4.27 14.26 24.50
CA GLU A 195 -4.96 15.26 23.68
C GLU A 195 -5.04 14.83 22.21
N LEU A 196 -3.96 14.31 21.65
CA LEU A 196 -3.93 13.80 20.28
C LEU A 196 -4.81 12.57 20.07
N TRP A 197 -4.85 11.66 21.04
CA TRP A 197 -5.74 10.52 21.00
C TRP A 197 -7.21 10.95 21.05
N ILE A 198 -7.58 11.94 21.86
CA ILE A 198 -8.95 12.51 21.87
C ILE A 198 -9.31 13.11 20.52
N ASP A 199 -8.38 13.82 19.91
CA ASP A 199 -8.57 14.42 18.59
C ASP A 199 -8.54 13.38 17.45
N ASN A 200 -8.29 12.10 17.76
CA ASN A 200 -8.08 11.02 16.80
C ASN A 200 -6.96 11.34 15.78
N ARG A 201 -5.84 11.84 16.30
CA ARG A 201 -4.72 12.38 15.54
C ARG A 201 -3.38 11.74 15.84
N ASP A 202 -2.55 11.63 14.81
CA ASP A 202 -1.11 11.31 14.92
C ASP A 202 -0.23 12.48 14.43
N THR A 203 0.54 13.09 15.33
CA THR A 203 1.42 14.21 14.98
C THR A 203 2.58 13.90 14.04
N GLN A 204 2.86 12.63 13.72
CA GLN A 204 3.89 12.28 12.77
C GLN A 204 3.45 12.53 11.32
N LEU A 205 2.15 12.45 11.06
CA LEU A 205 1.57 12.60 9.73
C LEU A 205 0.92 13.99 9.56
N SER A 206 0.60 14.31 8.31
CA SER A 206 -0.27 15.47 8.04
C SER A 206 -1.73 15.07 8.18
N GLU A 207 -2.65 16.02 8.36
CA GLU A 207 -4.11 15.74 8.40
C GLU A 207 -4.57 14.83 7.24
N GLN A 208 -4.07 15.10 6.04
CA GLN A 208 -4.34 14.25 4.87
C GLN A 208 -3.77 12.84 5.06
N GLY A 209 -2.51 12.73 5.51
CA GLY A 209 -1.83 11.46 5.71
C GLY A 209 -2.52 10.56 6.73
N GLU A 210 -2.93 11.12 7.87
CA GLU A 210 -3.66 10.40 8.93
C GLU A 210 -4.97 9.81 8.40
N ILE A 211 -5.78 10.60 7.68
CA ILE A 211 -7.04 10.12 7.09
C ILE A 211 -6.81 8.97 6.12
N HIS A 212 -5.83 9.08 5.23
CA HIS A 212 -5.56 8.04 4.25
C HIS A 212 -4.95 6.78 4.88
N SER A 213 -4.14 6.93 5.93
CA SER A 213 -3.61 5.82 6.75
C SER A 213 -4.75 5.02 7.39
N ASN A 214 -5.71 5.70 8.02
CA ASN A 214 -6.87 5.05 8.65
C ASN A 214 -7.70 4.26 7.62
N VAL A 215 -7.84 4.77 6.39
CA VAL A 215 -8.48 3.99 5.31
C VAL A 215 -7.64 2.79 4.89
N GLY A 216 -6.31 2.93 4.90
CA GLY A 216 -5.38 1.82 4.68
C GLY A 216 -5.63 0.68 5.66
N GLU A 217 -5.67 0.98 6.96
CA GLU A 217 -5.93 0.01 8.03
C GLU A 217 -7.29 -0.68 7.86
N GLU A 218 -8.36 0.07 7.56
CA GLU A 218 -9.68 -0.53 7.29
C GLU A 218 -9.68 -1.42 6.04
N LEU A 219 -8.90 -1.08 5.01
CA LEU A 219 -8.77 -1.91 3.81
C LEU A 219 -7.89 -3.15 4.06
N GLU A 220 -6.88 -3.06 4.91
CA GLU A 220 -6.05 -4.20 5.35
C GLU A 220 -6.88 -5.22 6.11
N GLU A 221 -7.64 -4.80 7.11
CA GLU A 221 -8.58 -5.67 7.83
C GLU A 221 -9.58 -6.35 6.87
N LEU A 222 -9.99 -5.66 5.81
CA LEU A 222 -10.85 -6.26 4.78
C LEU A 222 -10.09 -7.28 3.93
N GLY A 223 -8.85 -6.97 3.57
CA GLY A 223 -7.95 -7.91 2.91
C GLY A 223 -7.85 -9.22 3.68
N ASN A 224 -7.72 -9.14 5.01
CA ASN A 224 -7.65 -10.30 5.90
C ASN A 224 -8.94 -11.12 5.89
N GLU A 225 -10.11 -10.48 5.92
CA GLU A 225 -11.40 -11.17 5.80
C GLU A 225 -11.55 -11.88 4.44
N VAL A 226 -11.11 -11.22 3.35
CA VAL A 226 -11.12 -11.84 2.02
C VAL A 226 -10.15 -13.01 1.96
N ASP A 227 -8.95 -12.90 2.52
CA ASP A 227 -7.95 -13.97 2.56
C ASP A 227 -8.45 -15.20 3.36
N GLN A 228 -9.16 -14.98 4.47
CA GLN A 228 -9.79 -16.08 5.22
C GLN A 228 -10.83 -16.84 4.38
N VAL A 229 -11.68 -16.15 3.62
CA VAL A 229 -12.69 -16.84 2.79
C VAL A 229 -12.04 -17.57 1.62
N VAL A 230 -11.01 -16.98 1.02
CA VAL A 230 -10.31 -17.54 -0.14
C VAL A 230 -9.43 -18.74 0.25
N SER A 231 -8.85 -18.75 1.45
CA SER A 231 -8.04 -19.87 1.95
C SER A 231 -8.88 -21.06 2.42
N VAL A 232 -10.14 -20.85 2.82
CA VAL A 232 -11.05 -21.90 3.33
C VAL A 232 -11.72 -22.71 2.21
N THR A 233 -11.57 -22.34 0.92
CA THR A 233 -12.17 -23.11 -0.19
C THR A 233 -11.55 -24.50 -0.43
N ASP A 234 -10.52 -24.90 0.31
CA ASP A 234 -9.94 -26.25 0.27
C ASP A 234 -10.45 -27.22 1.35
N ASP A 235 -11.29 -26.78 2.31
CA ASP A 235 -11.84 -27.64 3.38
C ASP A 235 -13.35 -27.41 3.61
N ASP A 236 -14.18 -28.31 3.06
CA ASP A 236 -15.66 -28.24 3.05
C ASP A 236 -16.31 -28.24 4.46
N GLU A 237 -15.57 -28.55 5.53
CA GLU A 237 -16.11 -28.76 6.89
C GLU A 237 -16.02 -27.51 7.82
N GLU A 238 -15.33 -26.43 7.44
CA GLU A 238 -15.19 -25.21 8.27
C GLU A 238 -16.04 -24.01 7.81
N ALA A 239 -16.84 -24.15 6.75
CA ALA A 239 -17.68 -23.07 6.21
C ALA A 239 -18.91 -22.77 7.09
N ASP A 240 -18.70 -22.11 8.22
CA ASP A 240 -19.76 -21.58 9.08
C ASP A 240 -19.87 -20.05 8.94
N GLU A 241 -19.87 -19.51 7.71
CA GLU A 241 -20.40 -18.15 7.51
C GLU A 241 -20.84 -17.79 6.09
N VAL A 242 -21.98 -17.11 6.00
CA VAL A 242 -22.58 -16.60 4.75
C VAL A 242 -21.93 -15.26 4.40
N VAL A 243 -20.70 -15.28 3.89
CA VAL A 243 -20.16 -14.19 3.05
C VAL A 243 -20.19 -14.71 1.62
N THR A 244 -21.21 -14.33 0.84
CA THR A 244 -21.23 -14.63 -0.60
C THR A 244 -20.20 -13.75 -1.29
N ILE A 245 -18.93 -14.17 -1.31
CA ILE A 245 -17.96 -13.65 -2.28
C ILE A 245 -18.36 -14.24 -3.63
N GLN A 246 -18.76 -13.38 -4.56
CA GLN A 246 -18.88 -13.78 -5.96
C GLN A 246 -17.47 -13.83 -6.52
N HIS A 247 -16.90 -15.03 -6.60
CA HIS A 247 -15.72 -15.28 -7.43
C HIS A 247 -16.06 -14.81 -8.85
N GLU A 248 -15.26 -13.88 -9.35
CA GLU A 248 -15.39 -13.42 -10.73
C GLU A 248 -14.71 -14.46 -11.62
N GLU A 249 -15.48 -15.18 -12.45
CA GLU A 249 -14.92 -15.96 -13.55
C GLU A 249 -14.09 -15.01 -14.41
N VAL A 250 -12.76 -15.15 -14.37
CA VAL A 250 -11.86 -14.30 -15.15
C VAL A 250 -11.83 -14.79 -16.60
N GLU A 251 -12.90 -14.55 -17.34
CA GLU A 251 -12.86 -14.74 -18.79
C GLU A 251 -12.11 -13.57 -19.46
N PRO A 252 -11.27 -13.84 -20.47
CA PRO A 252 -10.66 -12.79 -21.27
C PRO A 252 -11.77 -11.98 -21.95
N THR A 253 -11.86 -10.70 -21.62
CA THR A 253 -12.89 -9.77 -22.14
C THR A 253 -12.77 -9.65 -23.67
N ASN A 254 -13.53 -10.48 -24.39
CA ASN A 254 -13.85 -10.25 -25.79
C ASN A 254 -15.08 -9.35 -25.84
N ASP A 255 -14.87 -8.06 -26.10
CA ASP A 255 -15.92 -7.11 -26.47
C ASP A 255 -16.57 -7.51 -27.80
N LYS A 256 -17.42 -8.55 -27.79
CA LYS A 256 -18.48 -8.79 -28.78
C LYS A 256 -19.66 -9.49 -28.11
N GLN A 257 -20.75 -8.75 -27.97
CA GLN A 257 -22.09 -9.29 -27.73
C GLN A 257 -22.37 -10.50 -28.63
N SER A 258 -22.62 -11.67 -28.04
CA SER A 258 -23.38 -12.73 -28.70
C SER A 258 -24.14 -13.58 -27.68
N GLU A 259 -25.41 -13.81 -27.97
CA GLU A 259 -26.39 -14.51 -27.15
C GLU A 259 -26.05 -16.00 -26.95
N GLY A 260 -26.07 -16.44 -25.69
CA GLY A 260 -26.61 -17.72 -25.19
C GLY A 260 -26.06 -19.06 -25.72
N SER A 261 -25.38 -19.80 -24.85
CA SER A 261 -25.89 -21.07 -24.29
C SER A 261 -24.94 -21.59 -23.21
N GLY A 262 -25.48 -21.91 -22.03
CA GLY A 262 -24.72 -22.45 -20.91
C GLY A 262 -24.08 -23.80 -21.24
N THR A 263 -22.81 -23.90 -20.89
CA THR A 263 -22.09 -25.15 -20.66
C THR A 263 -21.23 -24.90 -19.44
N GLU A 264 -21.52 -25.63 -18.36
CA GLU A 264 -20.67 -25.75 -17.18
C GLU A 264 -19.26 -26.15 -17.64
N ALA A 265 -18.31 -25.22 -17.51
CA ALA A 265 -16.89 -25.46 -17.67
C ALA A 265 -16.26 -25.41 -16.28
N ASN A 266 -15.38 -26.36 -16.00
CA ASN A 266 -14.73 -26.58 -14.71
C ASN A 266 -14.03 -25.31 -14.19
N ASP A 267 -14.08 -25.13 -12.88
CA ASP A 267 -13.30 -24.18 -12.09
C ASP A 267 -11.79 -24.39 -12.34
N ASP A 268 -11.22 -23.67 -13.31
CA ASP A 268 -9.79 -23.37 -13.34
C ASP A 268 -9.64 -21.94 -12.81
N ALA A 269 -9.56 -21.81 -11.48
CA ALA A 269 -9.06 -20.60 -10.84
C ALA A 269 -7.70 -20.27 -11.47
N SER A 270 -7.53 -19.03 -11.97
CA SER A 270 -6.26 -18.65 -12.58
C SER A 270 -5.13 -18.76 -11.57
N GLU A 271 -4.20 -19.66 -11.81
CA GLU A 271 -3.04 -19.94 -10.93
C GLU A 271 -2.37 -18.63 -10.46
N GLY A 272 -2.61 -18.27 -9.19
CA GLY A 272 -1.90 -17.21 -8.48
C GLY A 272 -2.54 -15.81 -8.42
N ILE A 273 -3.77 -15.59 -8.89
CA ILE A 273 -4.49 -14.31 -8.69
C ILE A 273 -5.94 -14.54 -8.29
N THR A 274 -6.30 -14.10 -7.09
CA THR A 274 -7.67 -14.17 -6.60
C THR A 274 -8.43 -12.88 -6.91
N ALA A 275 -9.57 -13.03 -7.59
CA ALA A 275 -10.49 -11.97 -7.93
C ALA A 275 -11.77 -12.09 -7.10
N ALA A 276 -12.06 -11.06 -6.31
CA ALA A 276 -13.31 -10.94 -5.58
C ALA A 276 -14.01 -9.63 -6.00
N LYS A 277 -15.33 -9.70 -6.20
CA LYS A 277 -16.14 -8.49 -6.07
C LYS A 277 -16.25 -8.19 -4.59
N THR A 278 -15.80 -7.00 -4.22
CA THR A 278 -15.91 -6.50 -2.85
C THR A 278 -17.41 -6.46 -2.51
N PRO A 279 -17.88 -7.13 -1.43
CA PRO A 279 -19.23 -6.93 -0.89
C PRO A 279 -19.54 -5.44 -0.66
N GLU A 280 -20.80 -5.09 -0.41
CA GLU A 280 -21.22 -3.72 -0.04
C GLU A 280 -20.62 -3.31 1.32
N TYR A 281 -19.31 -3.12 1.37
CA TYR A 281 -18.56 -2.67 2.52
C TYR A 281 -18.41 -1.16 2.48
N THR A 282 -18.45 -0.57 3.67
CA THR A 282 -18.26 0.85 3.89
C THR A 282 -17.03 1.07 4.75
N ILE A 283 -16.29 2.12 4.43
CA ILE A 283 -15.17 2.67 5.19
C ILE A 283 -15.72 3.84 6.01
N THR A 284 -15.37 3.93 7.30
CA THR A 284 -15.82 5.01 8.18
C THR A 284 -14.65 5.86 8.63
N LEU A 285 -14.67 7.13 8.23
CA LEU A 285 -13.60 8.07 8.49
C LEU A 285 -13.98 9.08 9.54
N SER A 286 -13.33 9.01 10.71
CA SER A 286 -13.38 10.09 11.69
C SER A 286 -12.88 11.39 11.08
N THR A 287 -13.65 12.46 11.28
CA THR A 287 -13.31 13.84 10.89
C THR A 287 -13.14 14.78 12.09
N GLN A 288 -13.36 14.26 13.30
CA GLN A 288 -12.99 14.93 14.55
C GLN A 288 -11.50 15.24 14.56
N GLY A 289 -11.12 16.46 14.97
CA GLY A 289 -9.72 16.91 14.99
C GLY A 289 -9.16 17.47 13.68
N TYR A 290 -9.85 17.30 12.54
CA TYR A 290 -9.38 17.67 11.19
C TYR A 290 -10.03 18.95 10.63
N GLU A 291 -10.08 20.02 11.43
CA GLU A 291 -10.79 21.26 11.09
C GLU A 291 -9.91 22.34 10.45
N SER A 292 -8.60 22.13 10.36
CA SER A 292 -7.66 23.26 10.25
C SER A 292 -7.36 23.72 8.82
N ASP A 293 -7.34 22.82 7.83
CA ASP A 293 -6.85 23.14 6.47
C ASP A 293 -7.91 23.05 5.36
N GLY A 294 -9.17 22.75 5.68
CA GLY A 294 -10.29 22.67 4.71
C GLY A 294 -10.18 21.51 3.70
N TYR A 295 -9.19 20.63 3.86
CA TYR A 295 -9.03 19.41 3.07
C TYR A 295 -10.23 18.46 3.28
N VAL A 296 -10.61 18.24 4.54
CA VAL A 296 -11.75 17.40 4.92
C VAL A 296 -13.06 17.91 4.32
N ASP A 297 -13.28 19.23 4.26
CA ASP A 297 -14.48 19.78 3.61
C ASP A 297 -14.55 19.47 2.11
N GLN A 298 -13.40 19.50 1.42
CA GLN A 298 -13.31 19.11 0.01
C GLN A 298 -13.57 17.61 -0.14
N MET A 299 -12.96 16.78 0.71
CA MET A 299 -13.16 15.34 0.73
C MET A 299 -14.63 14.97 1.01
N LYS A 300 -15.27 15.58 2.03
CA LYS A 300 -16.70 15.46 2.33
C LYS A 300 -17.55 15.76 1.09
N THR A 301 -17.24 16.84 0.38
CA THR A 301 -17.97 17.23 -0.83
C THR A 301 -17.81 16.22 -1.96
N ASP A 302 -16.60 15.72 -2.18
CA ASP A 302 -16.29 14.78 -3.25
C ASP A 302 -16.83 13.36 -2.97
N LEU A 303 -16.71 12.87 -1.74
CA LEU A 303 -17.23 11.56 -1.33
C LEU A 303 -18.75 11.54 -1.25
N LYS A 304 -19.39 12.63 -0.82
CA LYS A 304 -20.86 12.74 -0.85
C LYS A 304 -21.44 12.59 -2.26
N ARG A 305 -20.72 13.05 -3.29
CA ARG A 305 -21.11 12.84 -4.70
C ARG A 305 -20.96 11.38 -5.16
N ARG A 306 -20.22 10.57 -4.40
CA ARG A 306 -19.90 9.17 -4.65
C ARG A 306 -20.59 8.22 -3.68
N GLY A 307 -21.68 8.67 -3.04
CA GLY A 307 -22.54 7.83 -2.21
C GLY A 307 -22.19 7.79 -0.72
N ALA A 308 -21.21 8.58 -0.25
CA ALA A 308 -20.89 8.64 1.17
C ALA A 308 -21.98 9.34 2.00
N ASP A 309 -22.25 8.81 3.19
CA ASP A 309 -22.96 9.51 4.24
C ASP A 309 -21.99 10.38 5.03
N VAL A 310 -22.35 11.65 5.25
CA VAL A 310 -21.46 12.64 5.86
C VAL A 310 -22.12 13.19 7.11
N GLY A 311 -21.61 12.74 8.26
CA GLY A 311 -21.98 13.22 9.58
C GLY A 311 -21.25 14.51 9.99
N SER A 312 -21.46 14.94 11.23
CA SER A 312 -20.68 16.04 11.83
C SER A 312 -19.21 15.66 11.92
N ASP A 313 -18.96 14.48 12.50
CA ASP A 313 -17.65 14.04 12.94
C ASP A 313 -17.16 12.79 12.22
N ALA A 314 -17.90 12.31 11.21
CA ALA A 314 -17.61 11.08 10.47
C ALA A 314 -17.99 11.17 8.98
N ILE A 315 -17.31 10.42 8.12
CA ILE A 315 -17.70 10.15 6.74
C ILE A 315 -17.73 8.63 6.54
N THR A 316 -18.91 8.06 6.31
CA THR A 316 -19.04 6.65 5.94
C THR A 316 -19.21 6.56 4.43
N THR A 317 -18.25 5.96 3.72
CA THR A 317 -18.24 5.86 2.26
C THR A 317 -18.17 4.40 1.80
N PRO A 318 -18.87 4.01 0.73
CA PRO A 318 -18.57 2.76 0.05
C PRO A 318 -17.10 2.73 -0.39
N ILE A 319 -16.47 1.55 -0.39
CA ILE A 319 -15.07 1.36 -0.84
C ILE A 319 -14.86 1.87 -2.25
N GLU A 320 -15.81 1.57 -3.15
CA GLU A 320 -15.81 2.07 -4.51
C GLU A 320 -15.79 3.61 -4.54
N GLY A 321 -16.56 4.25 -3.65
CA GLY A 321 -16.62 5.71 -3.53
C GLY A 321 -15.27 6.32 -3.16
N TYR A 322 -14.53 5.69 -2.25
CA TYR A 322 -13.21 6.13 -1.84
C TYR A 322 -12.13 5.88 -2.90
N THR A 323 -12.09 4.68 -3.48
CA THR A 323 -11.09 4.37 -4.51
C THR A 323 -11.31 5.18 -5.80
N ASN A 324 -12.56 5.45 -6.16
CA ASN A 324 -12.89 6.41 -7.22
C ASN A 324 -12.46 7.83 -6.87
N TYR A 325 -12.49 8.24 -5.59
CA TYR A 325 -11.92 9.51 -5.15
C TYR A 325 -10.41 9.55 -5.41
N LEU A 326 -9.66 8.53 -5.00
CA LEU A 326 -8.21 8.43 -5.26
C LEU A 326 -7.90 8.48 -6.76
N GLN A 327 -8.60 7.68 -7.56
CA GLN A 327 -8.41 7.64 -9.00
C GLN A 327 -8.72 8.98 -9.66
N THR A 328 -9.84 9.64 -9.31
CA THR A 328 -10.22 10.91 -9.95
C THR A 328 -9.33 12.08 -9.49
N ARG A 329 -8.92 12.07 -8.22
CA ARG A 329 -8.22 13.20 -7.61
C ARG A 329 -6.71 13.13 -7.84
N TYR A 330 -6.17 11.92 -7.86
CA TYR A 330 -4.74 11.68 -7.85
C TYR A 330 -4.24 10.75 -8.96
N ASP A 331 -5.11 10.22 -9.83
CA ASP A 331 -4.76 9.30 -10.94
C ASP A 331 -4.01 8.05 -10.49
N ILE A 332 -4.39 7.49 -9.34
CA ILE A 332 -3.72 6.34 -8.74
C ILE A 332 -4.73 5.46 -7.98
N PRO A 333 -4.65 4.12 -8.12
CA PRO A 333 -5.44 3.21 -7.31
C PRO A 333 -4.86 3.04 -5.89
N LYS A 334 -5.61 2.36 -5.03
CA LYS A 334 -5.13 1.94 -3.71
C LYS A 334 -4.49 0.55 -3.82
N MET A 335 -3.20 0.47 -3.53
CA MET A 335 -2.44 -0.78 -3.41
C MET A 335 -1.66 -0.73 -2.09
N TRP A 336 -1.62 -1.84 -1.37
CA TRP A 336 -0.86 -1.97 -0.13
C TRP A 336 -0.20 -3.34 -0.03
N VAL A 337 0.82 -3.43 0.83
CA VAL A 337 1.51 -4.67 1.17
C VAL A 337 1.08 -5.04 2.58
N ASP A 338 0.37 -6.16 2.71
CA ASP A 338 0.09 -6.78 3.99
C ASP A 338 1.27 -7.68 4.34
N GLU A 339 2.11 -7.21 5.25
CA GLU A 339 3.30 -7.95 5.69
C GLU A 339 2.97 -9.10 6.64
N GLU A 340 1.85 -9.02 7.38
CA GLU A 340 1.47 -10.03 8.35
C GLU A 340 1.10 -11.34 7.64
N ASN A 341 0.30 -11.22 6.56
CA ASN A 341 -0.09 -12.37 5.74
C ASN A 341 0.83 -12.57 4.53
N GLY A 342 1.79 -11.67 4.30
CA GLY A 342 2.73 -11.75 3.17
C GLY A 342 2.04 -11.58 1.82
N ARG A 343 1.11 -10.63 1.70
CA ARG A 343 0.28 -10.39 0.52
C ARG A 343 0.43 -8.98 -0.04
N VAL A 344 0.07 -8.84 -1.32
CA VAL A 344 -0.15 -7.55 -1.98
C VAL A 344 -1.59 -7.48 -2.42
N HIS A 345 -2.27 -6.41 -2.04
CA HIS A 345 -3.66 -6.17 -2.40
C HIS A 345 -3.77 -4.94 -3.30
N LEU A 346 -4.74 -4.99 -4.22
CA LEU A 346 -5.10 -3.87 -5.08
C LEU A 346 -6.61 -3.69 -5.06
N GLN A 347 -7.05 -2.49 -4.73
CA GLN A 347 -8.43 -2.04 -4.84
C GLN A 347 -8.56 -1.01 -5.97
N HIS A 348 -9.37 -1.34 -6.98
CA HIS A 348 -9.68 -0.44 -8.09
C HIS A 348 -11.18 -0.47 -8.41
N GLY A 349 -11.89 0.59 -8.00
CA GLY A 349 -13.36 0.62 -8.07
C GLY A 349 -13.96 -0.49 -7.20
N GLU A 350 -14.83 -1.30 -7.79
CA GLU A 350 -15.50 -2.43 -7.11
C GLU A 350 -14.60 -3.69 -7.00
N HIS A 351 -13.49 -3.74 -7.74
CA HIS A 351 -12.65 -4.92 -7.86
C HIS A 351 -11.54 -4.92 -6.80
N HIS A 352 -11.49 -6.02 -6.04
CA HIS A 352 -10.38 -6.36 -5.17
C HIS A 352 -9.55 -7.47 -5.82
N ARG A 353 -8.22 -7.35 -5.76
CA ARG A 353 -7.27 -8.37 -6.24
C ARG A 353 -6.23 -8.65 -5.19
N ILE A 354 -6.02 -9.94 -4.90
CA ILE A 354 -4.83 -10.43 -4.21
C ILE A 354 -3.79 -10.74 -5.29
N LEU A 355 -2.70 -9.98 -5.29
CA LEU A 355 -1.64 -9.99 -6.30
C LEU A 355 -0.41 -10.74 -5.78
N THR A 356 -0.62 -11.79 -4.99
CA THR A 356 0.43 -12.66 -4.46
C THR A 356 -0.05 -14.10 -4.52
N ALA A 357 0.72 -14.96 -5.16
CA ALA A 357 0.33 -16.35 -5.39
C ALA A 357 0.41 -17.17 -4.09
N ASP A 358 -0.51 -18.12 -3.91
CA ASP A 358 -0.54 -19.04 -2.76
C ASP A 358 0.52 -20.14 -2.82
N HIS A 359 0.94 -20.50 -4.04
CA HIS A 359 1.82 -21.61 -4.29
C HIS A 359 3.01 -21.21 -5.17
N ASP A 360 4.03 -22.08 -5.20
CA ASP A 360 5.10 -21.96 -6.19
C ASP A 360 4.52 -22.16 -7.60
N PRO A 361 5.03 -21.42 -8.59
CA PRO A 361 4.47 -21.47 -9.93
C PRO A 361 4.80 -22.79 -10.62
N ASP A 362 3.89 -23.26 -11.46
CA ASP A 362 4.19 -24.35 -12.38
C ASP A 362 5.16 -23.89 -13.48
N SER A 363 6.05 -24.80 -13.90
CA SER A 363 7.07 -24.50 -14.91
C SER A 363 6.45 -24.02 -16.23
N GLU A 364 5.28 -24.52 -16.61
CA GLU A 364 4.59 -24.11 -17.84
C GLU A 364 3.99 -22.70 -17.73
N VAL A 365 3.50 -22.32 -16.55
CA VAL A 365 2.97 -20.98 -16.30
C VAL A 365 4.07 -19.93 -16.29
N ILE A 366 5.22 -20.21 -15.65
CA ILE A 366 6.40 -19.33 -15.75
C ILE A 366 6.88 -19.24 -17.19
N ASP A 367 6.93 -20.34 -17.93
CA ASP A 367 7.35 -20.34 -19.32
C ASP A 367 6.47 -19.44 -20.18
N ALA A 368 5.15 -19.52 -20.02
CA ALA A 368 4.18 -18.68 -20.71
C ALA A 368 4.31 -17.19 -20.31
N ALA A 369 4.46 -16.92 -19.01
CA ALA A 369 4.64 -15.57 -18.47
C ALA A 369 5.92 -14.89 -19.01
N LEU A 370 7.05 -15.61 -19.00
CA LEU A 370 8.32 -15.15 -19.57
C LEU A 370 8.19 -14.94 -21.08
N THR A 371 7.53 -15.86 -21.79
CA THR A 371 7.30 -15.76 -23.24
C THR A 371 6.48 -14.53 -23.60
N ASN A 372 5.48 -14.14 -22.81
CA ASN A 372 4.72 -12.91 -23.03
C ASN A 372 5.61 -11.66 -22.90
N ILE A 373 6.43 -11.57 -21.85
CA ILE A 373 7.40 -10.48 -21.66
C ILE A 373 8.40 -10.42 -22.81
N GLU A 374 8.95 -11.57 -23.22
CA GLU A 374 9.88 -11.66 -24.34
C GLU A 374 9.23 -11.22 -25.65
N ASN A 375 8.01 -11.69 -25.95
CA ASN A 375 7.27 -11.26 -27.12
C ASN A 375 7.06 -9.74 -27.17
N TYR A 376 6.78 -9.12 -26.00
CA TYR A 376 6.68 -7.67 -25.89
C TYR A 376 8.01 -6.99 -26.21
N VAL A 377 9.12 -7.42 -25.59
CA VAL A 377 10.45 -6.83 -25.81
C VAL A 377 10.95 -7.06 -27.24
N GLU A 378 10.62 -8.20 -27.85
CA GLU A 378 10.98 -8.55 -29.22
C GLU A 378 10.14 -7.84 -30.29
N THR A 379 9.10 -7.08 -29.91
CA THR A 379 8.46 -6.14 -30.84
C THR A 379 9.48 -5.16 -31.45
N ILE A 380 10.58 -4.89 -30.75
CA ILE A 380 11.72 -4.12 -31.26
C ILE A 380 12.31 -4.73 -32.53
N ASP A 381 12.48 -6.05 -32.58
CA ASP A 381 13.07 -6.69 -33.76
C ASP A 381 12.07 -6.80 -34.92
N LYS A 382 10.77 -6.87 -34.60
CA LYS A 382 9.68 -7.02 -35.58
C LYS A 382 9.28 -5.68 -36.21
N TRP A 383 9.17 -4.63 -35.39
CA TRP A 383 8.51 -3.37 -35.73
C TRP A 383 9.33 -2.13 -35.38
N GLY A 384 10.43 -2.28 -34.64
CA GLY A 384 11.25 -1.16 -34.19
C GLY A 384 12.40 -0.84 -35.15
N GLU A 385 12.59 0.44 -35.44
CA GLU A 385 13.77 0.95 -36.13
C GLU A 385 14.82 1.42 -35.13
N THR A 386 15.95 0.72 -35.05
CA THR A 386 17.05 1.10 -34.17
C THR A 386 18.40 0.59 -34.67
N ASN A 387 19.45 1.35 -34.39
CA ASN A 387 20.84 0.95 -34.65
C ASN A 387 21.43 0.07 -33.55
N ASN A 388 20.72 -0.12 -32.43
CA ASN A 388 21.23 -0.91 -31.30
C ASN A 388 20.12 -1.70 -30.59
N PRO A 389 19.52 -2.69 -31.28
CA PRO A 389 18.36 -3.42 -30.76
C PRO A 389 18.63 -4.11 -29.43
N ARG A 390 19.85 -4.64 -29.23
CA ARG A 390 20.22 -5.30 -27.95
C ARG A 390 20.17 -4.32 -26.77
N ALA A 391 20.67 -3.10 -26.95
CA ALA A 391 20.64 -2.10 -25.88
C ALA A 391 19.21 -1.68 -25.57
N VAL A 392 18.39 -1.39 -26.59
CA VAL A 392 16.99 -0.98 -26.38
C VAL A 392 16.22 -2.07 -25.64
N LYS A 393 16.34 -3.33 -26.07
CA LYS A 393 15.72 -4.47 -25.41
C LYS A 393 16.17 -4.63 -23.95
N ALA A 394 17.46 -4.45 -23.66
CA ALA A 394 17.97 -4.48 -22.29
C ALA A 394 17.41 -3.34 -21.42
N HIS A 395 17.30 -2.13 -21.98
CA HIS A 395 16.67 -0.98 -21.31
C HIS A 395 15.18 -1.21 -21.05
N MET A 396 14.44 -1.76 -22.03
CA MET A 396 13.02 -2.10 -21.83
C MET A 396 12.84 -3.17 -20.74
N TYR A 397 13.64 -4.24 -20.79
CA TYR A 397 13.57 -5.30 -19.80
C TYR A 397 13.89 -4.79 -18.38
N GLU A 398 14.92 -3.95 -18.22
CA GLU A 398 15.25 -3.33 -16.93
C GLU A 398 14.10 -2.46 -16.40
N GLY A 399 13.35 -1.79 -17.27
CA GLY A 399 12.16 -1.04 -16.88
C GLY A 399 11.02 -1.94 -16.40
N ILE A 400 10.83 -3.12 -17.01
CA ILE A 400 9.84 -4.12 -16.57
C ILE A 400 10.20 -4.60 -15.16
N LEU A 401 11.46 -4.98 -14.95
CA LEU A 401 11.94 -5.40 -13.64
C LEU A 401 11.76 -4.29 -12.59
N TYR A 402 11.99 -3.01 -12.96
CA TYR A 402 11.71 -1.88 -12.07
C TYR A 402 10.22 -1.79 -11.72
N GLY A 403 9.32 -1.94 -12.69
CA GLY A 403 7.88 -1.90 -12.46
C GLY A 403 7.42 -2.96 -11.45
N LEU A 404 7.97 -4.18 -11.55
CA LEU A 404 7.70 -5.28 -10.63
C LEU A 404 8.31 -5.06 -9.24
N TRP A 405 9.44 -4.34 -9.14
CA TRP A 405 10.07 -3.97 -7.88
C TRP A 405 9.32 -2.84 -7.15
N ALA A 406 8.72 -1.93 -7.91
CA ALA A 406 8.22 -0.66 -7.40
C ALA A 406 7.18 -0.76 -6.24
N PRO A 407 6.20 -1.68 -6.24
CA PRO A 407 5.26 -1.85 -5.14
C PRO A 407 5.90 -2.16 -3.79
N PHE A 408 7.12 -2.69 -3.78
CA PHE A 408 7.79 -3.12 -2.56
C PHE A 408 8.71 -2.05 -1.96
N VAL A 409 8.80 -0.86 -2.57
CA VAL A 409 9.80 0.17 -2.24
C VAL A 409 9.87 0.56 -0.76
N ASN A 410 8.73 0.50 -0.03
CA ASN A 410 8.69 0.86 1.39
C ASN A 410 9.40 -0.16 2.29
N LEU A 411 9.44 -1.44 1.90
CA LEU A 411 10.23 -2.49 2.57
C LEU A 411 11.74 -2.16 2.47
N TYR A 412 12.17 -1.78 1.26
CA TYR A 412 13.55 -1.34 1.02
C TYR A 412 13.86 -0.02 1.74
N ALA A 413 12.89 0.90 1.81
CA ALA A 413 13.06 2.15 2.53
C ALA A 413 13.34 1.91 4.02
N ARG A 414 12.62 0.98 4.66
CA ARG A 414 12.89 0.54 6.04
C ARG A 414 14.29 -0.03 6.19
N GLN A 415 14.71 -0.90 5.29
CA GLN A 415 16.04 -1.50 5.37
C GLN A 415 17.19 -0.49 5.15
N PHE A 416 16.99 0.49 4.27
CA PHE A 416 17.98 1.52 3.97
C PHE A 416 17.95 2.70 4.95
N PHE A 417 16.95 2.77 5.83
CA PHE A 417 16.80 3.87 6.75
C PHE A 417 18.00 3.97 7.71
N GLY A 418 18.57 5.18 7.82
CA GLY A 418 19.74 5.45 8.66
C GLY A 418 21.09 4.95 8.12
N SER A 419 21.12 4.05 7.13
CA SER A 419 22.36 3.51 6.55
C SER A 419 22.82 4.27 5.30
N VAL A 420 21.88 4.70 4.47
CA VAL A 420 22.14 5.46 3.23
C VAL A 420 21.14 6.60 3.06
N THR A 421 21.44 7.53 2.15
CA THR A 421 20.47 8.55 1.75
C THR A 421 19.36 7.92 0.90
N LEU A 422 18.12 7.94 1.39
CA LEU A 422 17.01 7.24 0.74
C LEU A 422 16.77 7.74 -0.70
N ASP A 423 16.78 9.05 -0.95
CA ASP A 423 16.59 9.59 -2.31
C ASP A 423 17.67 9.14 -3.32
N ASN A 424 18.82 8.64 -2.85
CA ASN A 424 19.86 8.10 -3.74
C ASN A 424 19.70 6.59 -3.95
N ALA A 425 19.20 5.86 -2.95
CA ALA A 425 19.00 4.42 -2.98
C ALA A 425 17.68 4.01 -3.66
N LEU A 426 16.61 4.73 -3.35
CA LEU A 426 15.25 4.56 -3.87
C LEU A 426 15.06 5.45 -5.09
N GLN A 427 15.73 5.08 -6.19
CA GLN A 427 15.76 5.91 -7.39
C GLN A 427 14.41 5.93 -8.10
N TYR A 428 14.00 7.10 -8.61
CA TYR A 428 12.90 7.18 -9.58
C TYR A 428 13.26 6.44 -10.87
N LEU A 429 12.27 6.06 -11.67
CA LEU A 429 12.51 5.63 -13.04
C LEU A 429 12.30 6.79 -14.02
N TYR A 430 13.27 7.01 -14.92
CA TYR A 430 13.15 8.00 -15.99
C TYR A 430 13.45 7.35 -17.33
N ILE A 431 12.40 7.16 -18.13
CA ILE A 431 12.46 6.61 -19.47
C ILE A 431 12.42 7.76 -20.47
N PHE A 432 13.44 7.84 -21.33
CA PHE A 432 13.47 8.83 -22.40
C PHE A 432 13.65 8.21 -23.77
N GLY A 433 13.15 8.89 -24.79
CA GLY A 433 13.20 8.47 -26.19
C GLY A 433 12.38 9.42 -27.06
N GLU A 434 12.47 9.30 -28.39
CA GLU A 434 11.67 10.10 -29.32
C GLU A 434 10.16 9.81 -29.18
N SER A 435 9.31 10.65 -29.79
CA SER A 435 7.85 10.59 -29.59
C SER A 435 7.23 9.24 -29.95
N ASP A 436 7.81 8.55 -30.93
CA ASP A 436 7.41 7.24 -31.45
C ASP A 436 8.17 6.07 -30.84
N ALA A 437 8.88 6.28 -29.72
CA ALA A 437 9.66 5.23 -29.05
C ALA A 437 8.83 4.23 -28.22
N GLY A 438 7.49 4.29 -28.29
CA GLY A 438 6.61 3.35 -27.60
C GLY A 438 6.52 3.52 -26.07
N LYS A 439 6.91 4.68 -25.53
CA LYS A 439 6.98 4.93 -24.08
C LYS A 439 5.64 4.75 -23.36
N ASP A 440 4.54 5.23 -23.94
CA ASP A 440 3.21 5.09 -23.31
C ASP A 440 2.72 3.64 -23.32
N LYS A 441 2.97 2.91 -24.40
CA LYS A 441 2.63 1.48 -24.50
C LYS A 441 3.50 0.61 -23.60
N PHE A 442 4.70 1.06 -23.28
CA PHE A 442 5.54 0.44 -22.26
C PHE A 442 4.98 0.64 -20.87
N SER A 443 4.61 1.88 -20.53
CA SER A 443 3.93 2.17 -19.26
C SER A 443 2.64 1.36 -19.11
N GLU A 444 1.81 1.30 -20.15
CA GLU A 444 0.59 0.47 -20.16
C GLU A 444 0.92 -1.01 -19.90
N PHE A 445 1.92 -1.58 -20.60
CA PHE A 445 2.31 -2.98 -20.39
C PHE A 445 2.73 -3.25 -18.94
N VAL A 446 3.59 -2.41 -18.37
CA VAL A 446 4.05 -2.56 -16.98
C VAL A 446 2.90 -2.43 -15.99
N LEU A 447 2.02 -1.45 -16.17
CA LEU A 447 0.86 -1.25 -15.30
C LEU A 447 -0.08 -2.44 -15.34
N ARG A 448 -0.31 -3.03 -16.52
CA ARG A 448 -1.13 -4.25 -16.66
C ARG A 448 -0.51 -5.45 -15.96
N LEU A 449 0.81 -5.60 -15.96
CA LEU A 449 1.50 -6.68 -15.24
C LEU A 449 1.30 -6.61 -13.72
N ILE A 450 1.40 -5.41 -13.13
CA ILE A 450 1.32 -5.23 -11.67
C ILE A 450 -0.10 -5.01 -11.14
N SER A 451 -1.10 -4.93 -12.02
CA SER A 451 -2.48 -4.65 -11.63
C SER A 451 -3.48 -5.72 -12.09
N ASP A 452 -2.99 -6.82 -12.65
CA ASP A 452 -3.83 -7.84 -13.28
C ASP A 452 -4.80 -7.25 -14.31
N ASP A 453 -4.26 -6.42 -15.21
CA ASP A 453 -4.99 -5.71 -16.27
C ASP A 453 -6.05 -4.69 -15.81
N LEU A 454 -6.18 -4.39 -14.52
CA LEU A 454 -7.12 -3.38 -14.02
C LEU A 454 -6.70 -1.95 -14.39
N VAL A 455 -5.39 -1.66 -14.38
CA VAL A 455 -4.86 -0.32 -14.65
C VAL A 455 -4.09 -0.33 -15.96
N ARG A 456 -4.53 0.52 -16.90
CA ARG A 456 -3.98 0.58 -18.27
C ARG A 456 -3.32 1.91 -18.63
N GLY A 457 -3.33 2.89 -17.73
CA GLY A 457 -2.80 4.23 -18.00
C GLY A 457 -2.22 4.89 -16.75
N GLY A 458 -1.27 5.80 -16.97
CA GLY A 458 -0.71 6.67 -15.93
C GLY A 458 -1.36 8.05 -15.90
N ALA A 459 -0.86 8.91 -15.03
CA ALA A 459 -1.25 10.31 -14.93
C ALA A 459 -0.75 11.13 -16.13
N ASP A 460 -1.59 12.05 -16.60
CA ASP A 460 -1.20 13.03 -17.60
C ASP A 460 -0.22 14.03 -16.98
N ALA A 461 0.94 14.23 -17.64
CA ALA A 461 1.91 15.20 -17.17
C ALA A 461 1.28 16.58 -16.96
N ASP A 462 0.27 17.01 -17.73
CA ASP A 462 -0.36 18.33 -17.60
C ASP A 462 -0.99 18.56 -16.22
N ASP A 463 -1.55 17.52 -15.61
CA ASP A 463 -2.19 17.57 -14.29
C ASP A 463 -1.18 17.44 -13.13
N VAL A 464 0.03 16.97 -13.40
CA VAL A 464 1.06 16.78 -12.36
C VAL A 464 1.70 18.10 -11.93
N GLY A 465 1.50 18.47 -10.66
CA GLY A 465 2.12 19.65 -10.05
C GLY A 465 2.93 19.34 -8.80
N LYS A 466 3.53 20.39 -8.23
CA LYS A 466 4.20 20.34 -6.91
C LYS A 466 3.30 19.74 -5.84
N ASN A 467 2.04 20.18 -5.81
CA ASN A 467 1.07 19.74 -4.81
C ASN A 467 0.68 18.28 -5.01
N GLN A 468 0.49 17.84 -6.26
CA GLN A 468 0.23 16.45 -6.60
C GLN A 468 1.33 15.52 -6.07
N ILE A 469 2.60 15.81 -6.39
CA ILE A 469 3.75 15.03 -5.90
C ILE A 469 3.87 15.08 -4.37
N ARG A 470 3.47 16.16 -3.71
CA ARG A 470 3.45 16.21 -2.24
C ARG A 470 2.34 15.34 -1.67
N SER A 471 1.14 15.37 -2.26
CA SER A 471 0.01 14.56 -1.83
C SER A 471 0.30 13.06 -1.92
N LEU A 472 1.15 12.61 -2.86
CA LEU A 472 1.57 11.21 -2.93
C LEU A 472 2.21 10.68 -1.63
N ARG A 473 2.73 11.56 -0.77
CA ARG A 473 3.29 11.22 0.55
C ARG A 473 2.24 10.95 1.62
N ASN A 474 0.97 11.20 1.31
CA ASN A 474 -0.13 11.27 2.25
C ASN A 474 -1.36 10.47 1.78
N ILE A 475 -1.32 9.78 0.65
CA ILE A 475 -2.49 9.04 0.12
C ILE A 475 -2.45 7.54 0.43
N ASP A 476 -1.36 7.10 1.04
CA ASP A 476 -1.14 5.72 1.48
C ASP A 476 -1.34 4.70 0.34
N THR A 477 -0.42 4.65 -0.61
CA THR A 477 -0.46 3.64 -1.67
C THR A 477 0.94 3.32 -2.15
N VAL A 478 1.22 2.04 -2.38
CA VAL A 478 2.50 1.59 -2.93
C VAL A 478 2.48 1.45 -4.44
N PHE A 479 1.31 1.65 -5.08
CA PHE A 479 1.17 1.56 -6.53
C PHE A 479 2.09 2.60 -7.21
N PRO A 480 2.95 2.24 -8.19
CA PRO A 480 3.85 3.21 -8.80
C PRO A 480 3.10 4.32 -9.52
N TYR A 481 3.46 5.57 -9.25
CA TYR A 481 2.88 6.73 -9.91
C TYR A 481 3.59 6.98 -11.25
N VAL A 482 2.90 6.69 -12.36
CA VAL A 482 3.43 6.85 -13.71
C VAL A 482 2.98 8.19 -14.29
N VAL A 483 3.94 9.02 -14.71
CA VAL A 483 3.69 10.31 -15.35
C VAL A 483 4.18 10.27 -16.79
N SER A 484 3.25 10.33 -17.73
CA SER A 484 3.58 10.25 -19.16
C SER A 484 3.97 11.61 -19.75
N ASP A 485 4.96 11.61 -20.64
CA ASP A 485 5.38 12.77 -21.45
C ASP A 485 5.74 14.05 -20.66
N ILE A 486 6.36 13.89 -19.48
CA ILE A 486 6.77 15.04 -18.68
C ILE A 486 7.90 15.83 -19.35
N SER A 487 7.77 17.16 -19.38
CA SER A 487 8.85 18.04 -19.84
C SER A 487 9.90 18.25 -18.75
N LYS A 488 11.16 18.46 -19.19
CA LYS A 488 12.26 18.80 -18.28
C LYS A 488 11.97 20.03 -17.41
N GLN A 489 11.40 21.09 -17.97
CA GLN A 489 11.09 22.31 -17.22
C GLN A 489 10.06 22.04 -16.12
N LYS A 490 9.16 21.07 -16.32
CA LYS A 490 8.18 20.68 -15.32
C LYS A 490 8.83 19.94 -14.15
N ILE A 491 9.69 18.95 -14.43
CA ILE A 491 10.50 18.27 -13.39
C ILE A 491 11.29 19.29 -12.56
N GLU A 492 11.93 20.27 -13.21
CA GLU A 492 12.74 21.27 -12.52
C GLU A 492 11.95 22.17 -11.55
N ARG A 493 10.65 22.35 -11.80
CA ARG A 493 9.76 23.16 -10.93
C ARG A 493 9.24 22.37 -9.73
N ILE A 494 9.35 21.04 -9.75
CA ILE A 494 8.92 20.16 -8.67
C ILE A 494 10.13 19.92 -7.76
N ASP A 495 10.41 20.89 -6.89
CA ASP A 495 11.53 20.81 -5.93
C ASP A 495 11.38 19.65 -4.93
N THR A 496 10.16 19.16 -4.68
CA THR A 496 9.83 18.05 -3.78
C THR A 496 10.39 16.71 -4.21
N LEU A 497 10.80 16.57 -5.48
CA LEU A 497 11.52 15.38 -5.96
C LEU A 497 12.95 15.30 -5.43
N ARG A 498 13.51 16.37 -4.86
CA ARG A 498 14.88 16.38 -4.33
C ARG A 498 15.02 15.64 -3.01
N ASN A 499 13.93 15.60 -2.26
CA ASN A 499 13.80 15.12 -0.89
C ASN A 499 12.42 14.47 -0.73
N PHE A 500 12.08 13.56 -1.65
CA PHE A 500 10.81 12.87 -1.61
C PHE A 500 10.76 11.87 -0.47
N TRP A 501 11.86 11.15 -0.29
CA TRP A 501 12.02 10.17 0.77
C TRP A 501 12.66 10.76 2.03
N GLN A 502 13.86 11.33 1.91
CA GLN A 502 14.74 11.58 3.05
C GLN A 502 14.17 12.50 4.15
N ASP A 503 13.34 13.46 3.76
CA ASP A 503 12.84 14.51 4.67
C ASP A 503 11.40 14.23 5.16
N SER A 504 10.76 13.16 4.71
CA SER A 504 9.32 12.94 5.00
C SER A 504 8.95 11.50 5.29
N TRP A 505 9.72 10.55 4.79
CA TRP A 505 9.51 9.14 5.07
C TRP A 505 10.27 8.71 6.33
N HIS A 506 9.62 7.93 7.19
CA HIS A 506 10.19 7.35 8.40
C HIS A 506 9.63 5.92 8.59
N PRO A 507 10.39 4.97 9.18
CA PRO A 507 9.92 3.61 9.44
C PRO A 507 8.68 3.48 10.32
N SER A 508 8.40 4.51 11.15
CA SER A 508 7.19 4.58 11.99
C SER A 508 6.03 5.31 11.31
N ASN A 509 6.16 5.69 10.04
CA ASN A 509 5.02 6.23 9.31
C ASN A 509 4.15 5.06 8.87
N ASP A 510 2.88 5.10 9.22
CA ASP A 510 1.88 4.11 8.79
C ASP A 510 1.36 4.36 7.36
N VAL A 511 2.07 5.19 6.58
CA VAL A 511 1.70 5.58 5.21
C VAL A 511 2.70 5.06 4.19
N GLY A 512 2.22 4.24 3.26
CA GLY A 512 2.94 3.76 2.09
C GLY A 512 3.17 4.86 1.05
N TYR A 513 4.43 5.00 0.62
CA TYR A 513 4.82 5.97 -0.42
C TYR A 513 5.00 5.25 -1.77
N PRO A 514 4.48 5.79 -2.88
CA PRO A 514 4.71 5.19 -4.20
C PRO A 514 6.08 5.59 -4.75
N THR A 515 6.68 4.75 -5.59
CA THR A 515 7.75 5.20 -6.50
C THR A 515 7.15 6.04 -7.62
N ILE A 516 7.99 6.87 -8.27
CA ILE A 516 7.56 7.66 -9.42
C ILE A 516 8.31 7.21 -10.67
N ILE A 517 7.54 6.96 -11.74
CA ILE A 517 8.01 6.61 -13.08
C ILE A 517 7.68 7.75 -14.02
N PHE A 518 8.69 8.27 -14.72
CA PHE A 518 8.52 9.35 -15.69
C PHE A 518 8.86 8.86 -17.09
N THR A 519 8.00 9.17 -18.06
CA THR A 519 8.38 9.10 -19.49
C THR A 519 8.59 10.51 -20.03
N SER A 520 9.57 10.68 -20.92
CA SER A 520 9.92 12.01 -21.42
C SER A 520 10.55 11.97 -22.81
N ASN A 521 10.35 13.04 -23.57
CA ASN A 521 11.11 13.29 -24.81
C ASN A 521 12.46 14.00 -24.55
N ASP A 522 12.73 14.44 -23.31
CA ASP A 522 14.01 15.06 -22.95
C ASP A 522 15.02 13.99 -22.51
N SER A 523 16.19 13.94 -23.15
CA SER A 523 17.24 12.99 -22.81
C SER A 523 18.10 13.39 -21.60
N ARG A 524 17.95 14.62 -21.09
CA ARG A 524 18.93 15.26 -20.22
C ARG A 524 18.27 16.16 -19.15
N PRO A 525 17.54 15.56 -18.19
CA PRO A 525 17.16 16.24 -16.96
C PRO A 525 18.42 16.71 -16.21
N ASN A 526 18.24 17.62 -15.24
CA ASN A 526 19.37 18.23 -14.53
C ASN A 526 20.13 17.22 -13.66
N ASP A 527 21.41 17.52 -13.42
CA ASP A 527 22.36 16.62 -12.74
C ASP A 527 21.85 16.11 -11.38
N TRP A 528 21.15 16.94 -10.62
CA TRP A 528 20.57 16.56 -9.32
C TRP A 528 19.52 15.46 -9.43
N PHE A 529 18.73 15.45 -10.51
CA PHE A 529 17.66 14.49 -10.75
C PHE A 529 18.25 13.19 -11.27
N ARG A 530 19.21 13.27 -12.20
CA ARG A 530 19.92 12.08 -12.73
C ARG A 530 20.62 11.27 -11.63
N ASN A 531 21.06 11.91 -10.55
CA ASN A 531 21.69 11.22 -9.42
C ASN A 531 20.68 10.44 -8.55
N ARG A 532 19.38 10.74 -8.69
CA ARG A 532 18.26 10.14 -7.93
C ARG A 532 17.32 9.33 -8.84
N ALA A 533 17.69 9.14 -10.10
CA ALA A 533 16.85 8.50 -11.09
C ALA A 533 17.65 7.47 -11.89
N LYS A 534 17.04 6.32 -12.10
CA LYS A 534 17.48 5.31 -13.03
C LYS A 534 17.08 5.73 -14.44
N MET A 535 18.07 6.02 -15.27
CA MET A 535 17.89 6.59 -16.60
C MET A 535 17.89 5.49 -17.66
N LEU A 536 16.74 5.22 -18.28
CA LEU A 536 16.59 4.23 -19.35
C LEU A 536 16.29 4.91 -20.69
N HIS A 537 16.85 4.40 -21.79
CA HIS A 537 16.74 5.02 -23.11
C HIS A 537 16.12 4.09 -24.13
N PHE A 538 14.97 4.50 -24.64
CA PHE A 538 14.29 3.83 -25.74
C PHE A 538 14.72 4.50 -27.05
N ASP A 539 15.88 4.06 -27.54
CA ASP A 539 16.52 4.49 -28.80
C ASP A 539 15.91 3.74 -29.99
N VAL A 540 14.60 3.83 -30.16
CA VAL A 540 13.83 3.12 -31.18
C VAL A 540 12.70 3.99 -31.69
N ALA A 541 12.35 3.84 -32.96
CA ALA A 541 11.14 4.40 -33.55
C ALA A 541 10.22 3.24 -33.97
N PHE A 542 8.94 3.33 -33.63
CA PHE A 542 7.91 2.41 -34.10
C PHE A 542 7.02 3.09 -35.15
N PRO A 543 6.37 2.33 -36.05
CA PRO A 543 5.39 2.88 -36.97
C PRO A 543 4.26 3.55 -36.17
N SER A 544 4.07 4.85 -36.38
CA SER A 544 3.20 5.70 -35.57
C SER A 544 2.08 6.36 -36.37
N ASN A 545 2.19 6.37 -37.70
CA ASN A 545 1.15 6.88 -38.60
C ASN A 545 0.53 5.74 -39.41
N PRO A 546 -0.77 5.83 -39.77
CA PRO A 546 -1.42 4.86 -40.67
C PRO A 546 -0.79 4.73 -42.06
N GLU A 547 0.05 5.69 -42.45
CA GLU A 547 0.80 5.69 -43.71
C GLU A 547 2.14 4.94 -43.60
N ASP A 548 2.61 4.66 -42.38
CA ASP A 548 3.86 3.94 -42.13
C ASP A 548 3.68 2.45 -42.46
N GLU A 549 4.69 1.86 -43.09
CA GLU A 549 4.67 0.43 -43.44
C GLU A 549 4.60 -0.43 -42.17
N GLY A 550 3.67 -1.38 -42.14
CA GLY A 550 3.50 -2.28 -40.99
C GLY A 550 2.73 -1.70 -39.80
N PHE A 551 2.19 -0.47 -39.88
CA PHE A 551 1.44 0.15 -38.77
C PHE A 551 0.31 -0.73 -38.24
N TYR A 552 -0.58 -1.23 -39.11
CA TYR A 552 -1.74 -2.01 -38.67
C TYR A 552 -1.34 -3.38 -38.12
N GLU A 553 -0.33 -4.01 -38.70
CA GLU A 553 0.23 -5.26 -38.24
C GLU A 553 0.91 -5.11 -36.88
N ALA A 554 1.70 -4.05 -36.67
CA ALA A 554 2.32 -3.72 -35.40
C ALA A 554 1.29 -3.47 -34.30
N GLN A 555 0.24 -2.69 -34.58
CA GLN A 555 -0.85 -2.45 -33.63
C GLN A 555 -1.60 -3.74 -33.27
N LYS A 556 -1.84 -4.62 -34.25
CA LYS A 556 -2.51 -5.91 -34.01
C LYS A 556 -1.64 -6.86 -33.18
N ASP A 557 -0.35 -6.96 -33.49
CA ASP A 557 0.60 -7.78 -32.75
C ASP A 557 0.71 -7.29 -31.30
N LEU A 558 0.89 -5.98 -31.10
CA LEU A 558 0.94 -5.36 -29.78
C LEU A 558 -0.34 -5.61 -28.99
N ASN A 559 -1.52 -5.39 -29.57
CA ASN A 559 -2.79 -5.64 -28.87
C ASN A 559 -2.96 -7.13 -28.50
N THR A 560 -2.45 -8.04 -29.32
CA THR A 560 -2.45 -9.47 -29.00
C THR A 560 -1.56 -9.76 -27.80
N ILE A 561 -0.35 -9.18 -27.76
CA ILE A 561 0.59 -9.33 -26.64
C ILE A 561 0.01 -8.72 -25.36
N LEU A 562 -0.52 -7.51 -25.45
CA LEU A 562 -1.12 -6.81 -24.31
C LEU A 562 -2.37 -7.55 -23.79
N GLY A 563 -3.15 -8.18 -24.68
CA GLY A 563 -4.34 -8.95 -24.30
C GLY A 563 -4.06 -10.27 -23.56
N VAL A 564 -2.80 -10.71 -23.47
CA VAL A 564 -2.43 -11.89 -22.69
C VAL A 564 -2.30 -11.51 -21.23
N ARG A 565 -3.08 -12.16 -20.37
CA ARG A 565 -2.95 -12.07 -18.91
C ARG A 565 -1.64 -12.73 -18.47
N ASN A 566 -0.93 -12.11 -17.54
CA ASN A 566 0.40 -12.55 -17.14
C ASN A 566 0.55 -12.52 -15.60
N PRO A 567 0.60 -13.69 -14.93
CA PRO A 567 0.63 -13.79 -13.47
C PRO A 567 2.02 -13.55 -12.85
N ILE A 568 3.01 -13.13 -13.64
CA ILE A 568 4.41 -13.01 -13.18
C ILE A 568 4.56 -12.16 -11.91
N PHE A 569 3.76 -11.09 -11.76
CA PHE A 569 3.83 -10.22 -10.60
C PHE A 569 3.46 -10.95 -9.31
N SER A 570 2.43 -11.82 -9.34
CA SER A 570 2.02 -12.61 -8.17
C SER A 570 3.14 -13.51 -7.64
N TYR A 571 3.90 -14.11 -8.55
CA TYR A 571 5.03 -14.96 -8.18
C TYR A 571 6.26 -14.15 -7.74
N VAL A 572 6.51 -12.98 -8.34
CA VAL A 572 7.53 -12.05 -7.86
C VAL A 572 7.19 -11.57 -6.45
N SER A 573 5.94 -11.18 -6.21
CA SER A 573 5.45 -10.74 -4.92
C SER A 573 5.68 -11.79 -3.84
N ARG A 574 5.27 -13.04 -4.11
CA ARG A 574 5.48 -14.17 -3.21
C ARG A 574 6.96 -14.33 -2.85
N ARG A 575 7.85 -14.33 -3.84
CA ARG A 575 9.30 -14.46 -3.60
C ARG A 575 9.87 -13.29 -2.79
N ILE A 576 9.45 -12.05 -3.05
CA ILE A 576 9.93 -10.89 -2.29
C ILE A 576 9.50 -10.95 -0.83
N LEU A 577 8.23 -11.29 -0.56
CA LEU A 577 7.66 -11.27 0.79
C LEU A 577 8.07 -12.51 1.59
N HIS A 578 7.93 -13.72 1.03
CA HIS A 578 8.21 -14.95 1.77
C HIS A 578 9.71 -15.24 1.95
N ASP A 579 10.55 -14.87 0.99
CA ASP A 579 12.01 -15.04 1.11
C ASP A 579 12.70 -13.80 1.71
N GLU A 580 11.92 -12.77 2.08
CA GLU A 580 12.39 -11.49 2.63
C GLU A 580 13.55 -10.88 1.83
N MET A 581 13.48 -10.93 0.49
CA MET A 581 14.61 -10.59 -0.39
C MET A 581 15.19 -9.19 -0.12
N TYR A 582 14.34 -8.27 0.32
CA TYR A 582 14.68 -6.88 0.63
C TYR A 582 15.68 -6.74 1.81
N ALA A 583 15.83 -7.75 2.67
CA ALA A 583 16.68 -7.68 3.87
C ALA A 583 18.17 -7.50 3.53
N ASP A 584 18.66 -8.13 2.46
CA ASP A 584 20.07 -8.05 2.03
C ASP A 584 20.25 -7.24 0.74
N ALA A 585 19.25 -6.43 0.37
CA ALA A 585 19.19 -5.75 -0.91
C ALA A 585 20.40 -4.81 -1.15
N GLY A 586 21.11 -5.04 -2.25
CA GLY A 586 22.28 -4.25 -2.65
C GLY A 586 21.97 -3.06 -3.56
N GLY A 587 20.77 -2.99 -4.13
CA GLY A 587 20.43 -1.98 -5.14
C GLY A 587 19.03 -2.10 -5.73
N THR A 588 18.64 -1.07 -6.48
CA THR A 588 17.33 -0.99 -7.14
C THR A 588 17.19 -2.11 -8.17
N VAL A 589 16.13 -2.93 -8.05
CA VAL A 589 15.75 -4.01 -8.98
C VAL A 589 16.59 -5.30 -8.86
N ASP A 590 17.60 -5.33 -7.99
CA ASP A 590 18.54 -6.47 -7.93
C ASP A 590 17.85 -7.79 -7.55
N ASP A 591 16.91 -7.74 -6.60
CA ASP A 591 16.18 -8.92 -6.14
C ASP A 591 15.23 -9.45 -7.21
N VAL A 592 14.45 -8.58 -7.87
CA VAL A 592 13.59 -8.98 -8.99
C VAL A 592 14.41 -9.57 -10.14
N ARG A 593 15.62 -9.06 -10.40
CA ARG A 593 16.51 -9.65 -11.40
C ARG A 593 16.93 -11.06 -11.02
N GLN A 594 17.26 -11.30 -9.75
CA GLN A 594 17.60 -12.64 -9.27
C GLN A 594 16.41 -13.59 -9.37
N ILE A 595 15.22 -13.14 -8.98
CA ILE A 595 13.97 -13.90 -9.11
C ILE A 595 13.73 -14.30 -10.58
N PHE A 596 13.95 -13.40 -11.53
CA PHE A 596 13.81 -13.72 -12.96
C PHE A 596 14.84 -14.75 -13.44
N LEU A 597 16.09 -14.69 -12.96
CA LEU A 597 17.09 -15.70 -13.27
C LEU A 597 16.67 -17.08 -12.76
N ASP A 598 16.12 -17.15 -11.54
CA ASP A 598 15.59 -18.38 -10.97
C ASP A 598 14.38 -18.89 -11.77
N PHE A 599 13.48 -18.00 -12.22
CA PHE A 599 12.35 -18.36 -13.08
C PHE A 599 12.78 -18.92 -14.43
N TYR A 600 13.82 -18.35 -15.05
CA TYR A 600 14.40 -18.91 -16.27
C TYR A 600 14.94 -20.33 -16.04
N ASP A 601 15.68 -20.53 -14.96
CA ASP A 601 16.22 -21.83 -14.59
C ASP A 601 15.09 -22.85 -14.30
N GLN A 602 14.03 -22.42 -13.60
CA GLN A 602 12.84 -23.23 -13.30
C GLN A 602 12.08 -23.63 -14.58
N ALA A 603 11.93 -22.72 -15.54
CA ALA A 603 11.35 -23.00 -16.86
C ALA A 603 12.26 -23.85 -17.76
N GLY A 604 13.48 -24.16 -17.32
CA GLY A 604 14.47 -24.90 -18.11
C GLY A 604 14.97 -24.13 -19.34
N ARG A 605 15.00 -22.80 -19.27
CA ARG A 605 15.34 -21.90 -20.37
C ARG A 605 16.54 -21.02 -20.04
N GLU A 606 17.36 -20.74 -21.05
CA GLU A 606 18.39 -19.72 -20.91
C GLU A 606 17.76 -18.32 -21.02
N PRO A 607 18.13 -17.36 -20.14
CA PRO A 607 17.72 -15.97 -20.30
C PRO A 607 18.15 -15.42 -21.66
N PRO A 608 17.32 -14.58 -22.32
CA PRO A 608 17.65 -14.04 -23.62
C PRO A 608 18.92 -13.18 -23.56
N ARG A 609 19.64 -13.08 -24.68
CA ARG A 609 20.95 -12.37 -24.72
C ARG A 609 20.88 -10.88 -24.35
N TYR A 610 19.69 -10.29 -24.40
CA TYR A 610 19.42 -8.91 -24.01
C TYR A 610 18.92 -8.78 -22.57
N PHE A 611 18.71 -9.88 -21.83
CA PHE A 611 18.35 -9.82 -20.42
C PHE A 611 19.45 -9.10 -19.62
N PRO A 612 19.12 -8.04 -18.86
CA PRO A 612 20.10 -7.23 -18.16
C PRO A 612 20.58 -7.95 -16.89
N ARG A 613 21.67 -8.72 -16.99
CA ARG A 613 22.32 -9.35 -15.82
C ARG A 613 22.99 -8.35 -14.87
N GLN A 614 23.19 -7.12 -15.35
CA GLN A 614 23.62 -5.96 -14.58
C GLN A 614 22.77 -4.76 -15.02
N PRO A 615 22.74 -3.65 -14.25
CA PRO A 615 21.90 -2.50 -14.61
C PRO A 615 22.11 -2.02 -16.05
N ALA A 616 21.04 -2.00 -16.85
CA ALA A 616 21.11 -1.70 -18.28
C ALA A 616 21.71 -0.31 -18.57
N ASN A 617 21.45 0.68 -17.72
CA ASN A 617 22.00 2.03 -17.82
C ASN A 617 23.51 2.11 -17.54
N ARG A 618 24.08 1.09 -16.88
CA ARG A 618 25.52 0.94 -16.68
C ARG A 618 26.17 0.24 -17.86
N GLU A 619 25.64 -0.91 -18.29
CA GLU A 619 26.18 -1.69 -19.42
C GLU A 619 26.03 -0.94 -20.75
N TYR A 620 24.83 -0.44 -21.04
CA TYR A 620 24.47 0.25 -22.28
C TYR A 620 24.38 1.77 -22.07
N ASN A 621 25.42 2.35 -21.47
CA ASN A 621 25.48 3.78 -21.20
C ASN A 621 25.64 4.59 -22.50
N ILE A 622 24.64 5.39 -22.86
CA ILE A 622 24.64 6.17 -24.12
C ILE A 622 25.70 7.26 -24.12
N GLY A 623 25.95 7.85 -22.94
CA GLY A 623 27.03 8.81 -22.78
C GLY A 623 28.37 8.21 -23.19
N LYS A 624 28.67 7.03 -22.64
CA LYS A 624 29.88 6.27 -22.95
C LYS A 624 29.97 5.94 -24.44
N ARG A 625 28.88 5.45 -25.04
CA ARG A 625 28.80 5.16 -26.48
C ARG A 625 29.09 6.40 -27.34
N LYS A 626 28.47 7.53 -27.00
CA LYS A 626 28.64 8.79 -27.73
C LYS A 626 30.09 9.29 -27.68
N TRP A 627 30.74 9.19 -26.52
CA TRP A 627 32.15 9.54 -26.37
C TRP A 627 33.07 8.59 -27.16
N ARG A 628 32.81 7.28 -27.15
CA ARG A 628 33.54 6.32 -28.00
C ARG A 628 33.40 6.61 -29.48
N GLN A 629 32.18 6.85 -29.96
CA GLN A 629 31.94 7.18 -31.38
C GLN A 629 32.61 8.49 -31.82
N ALA A 630 32.68 9.50 -30.95
CA ALA A 630 33.43 10.71 -31.25
C ALA A 630 34.93 10.43 -31.35
N TYR A 631 35.47 9.60 -30.44
CA TYR A 631 36.87 9.19 -30.49
C TYR A 631 37.20 8.37 -31.74
N ASP A 632 36.38 7.37 -32.05
CA ASP A 632 36.58 6.47 -33.19
C ASP A 632 36.49 7.20 -34.55
N ARG A 633 35.68 8.26 -34.63
CA ARG A 633 35.58 9.13 -35.82
C ARG A 633 36.69 10.16 -35.92
N GLY A 634 37.49 10.35 -34.86
CA GLY A 634 38.49 11.41 -34.77
C GLY A 634 37.89 12.80 -34.51
N ASP A 635 36.64 12.87 -34.04
CA ASP A 635 35.97 14.14 -33.69
C ASP A 635 36.51 14.74 -32.38
N VAL A 636 37.25 13.95 -31.59
CA VAL A 636 37.82 14.35 -30.30
C VAL A 636 39.24 13.80 -30.13
N GLU A 637 40.16 14.69 -29.75
CA GLU A 637 41.52 14.34 -29.33
C GLU A 637 41.66 14.51 -27.82
N PHE A 638 42.42 13.62 -27.19
CA PHE A 638 42.66 13.64 -25.75
C PHE A 638 44.10 14.06 -25.45
N GLU A 639 44.26 15.11 -24.65
CA GLU A 639 45.56 15.57 -24.14
C GLU A 639 45.55 15.56 -22.61
N ARG A 640 46.46 14.80 -21.99
CA ARG A 640 46.65 14.85 -20.53
C ARG A 640 47.57 16.04 -20.20
N ARG A 641 47.08 16.97 -19.39
CA ARG A 641 47.86 18.09 -18.85
C ARG A 641 47.79 18.09 -17.33
N GLU A 642 48.93 17.93 -16.68
CA GLU A 642 49.02 17.77 -15.21
C GLU A 642 48.08 16.64 -14.74
N ASP A 643 47.17 16.94 -13.81
CA ASP A 643 46.18 16.02 -13.23
C ASP A 643 44.81 16.09 -13.94
N GLN A 644 44.74 16.63 -15.16
CA GLN A 644 43.49 16.79 -15.92
C GLN A 644 43.61 16.20 -17.32
N LEU A 645 42.47 15.75 -17.85
CA LEU A 645 42.34 15.26 -19.22
C LEU A 645 41.54 16.30 -20.01
N ILE A 646 42.15 16.82 -21.08
CA ILE A 646 41.53 17.78 -21.98
C ILE A 646 41.05 17.02 -23.21
N ALA A 647 39.74 17.01 -23.42
CA ALA A 647 39.13 16.52 -24.65
C ALA A 647 38.88 17.71 -25.58
N ASP A 648 39.67 17.83 -26.64
CA ASP A 648 39.53 18.86 -27.66
C ASP A 648 38.70 18.33 -28.83
N PHE A 649 37.58 18.98 -29.13
CA PHE A 649 36.69 18.52 -30.18
C PHE A 649 36.82 19.36 -31.44
N ASP A 650 36.75 18.67 -32.58
CA ASP A 650 36.54 19.31 -33.87
C ASP A 650 35.04 19.54 -34.14
N LEU A 651 34.32 20.08 -33.16
CA LEU A 651 32.88 20.35 -33.22
C LEU A 651 32.56 21.78 -32.79
N GLU A 652 31.38 22.28 -33.17
CA GLU A 652 30.94 23.61 -32.79
C GLU A 652 30.75 23.73 -31.27
N PRO A 653 31.03 24.90 -30.66
CA PRO A 653 31.00 25.03 -29.20
C PRO A 653 29.65 24.66 -28.55
N HIS A 654 28.53 24.80 -29.26
CA HIS A 654 27.22 24.43 -28.73
C HIS A 654 27.02 22.90 -28.67
N GLU A 655 27.67 22.14 -29.53
CA GLU A 655 27.58 20.67 -29.61
C GLU A 655 28.31 20.00 -28.44
N LEU A 656 29.41 20.60 -27.97
CA LEU A 656 30.18 20.19 -26.79
C LEU A 656 29.35 20.12 -25.51
N TYR A 657 28.33 20.97 -25.40
CA TYR A 657 27.46 20.97 -24.23
C TYR A 657 26.74 19.63 -24.06
N SER A 658 26.50 18.93 -25.17
CA SER A 658 25.91 17.58 -25.15
C SER A 658 26.89 16.52 -24.64
N TYR A 659 28.18 16.61 -24.95
CA TYR A 659 29.21 15.68 -24.47
C TYR A 659 29.56 15.90 -23.00
N ARG A 660 29.69 17.15 -22.57
CA ARG A 660 29.92 17.46 -21.14
C ARG A 660 28.81 16.89 -20.26
N LYS A 661 27.56 17.01 -20.70
CA LYS A 661 26.38 16.56 -19.92
C LYS A 661 26.24 15.06 -19.78
N THR A 662 26.88 14.27 -20.64
CA THR A 662 26.82 12.82 -20.57
C THR A 662 27.88 12.21 -19.65
N LEU A 663 28.88 13.00 -19.24
CA LEU A 663 29.91 12.55 -18.32
C LEU A 663 29.36 12.43 -16.88
N PRO A 664 29.69 11.35 -16.16
CA PRO A 664 29.41 11.24 -14.73
C PRO A 664 29.94 12.43 -13.93
N THR A 665 29.13 12.93 -12.99
CA THR A 665 29.46 14.11 -12.19
C THR A 665 30.76 13.95 -11.39
N LYS A 666 31.11 12.72 -10.98
CA LYS A 666 32.36 12.39 -10.28
C LYS A 666 33.63 12.81 -11.04
N MET A 667 33.57 12.87 -12.37
CA MET A 667 34.67 13.30 -13.23
C MET A 667 34.88 14.82 -13.26
N ARG A 668 33.95 15.57 -12.66
CA ARG A 668 33.93 17.05 -12.56
C ARG A 668 34.23 17.75 -13.90
N PRO A 669 33.42 17.50 -14.95
CA PRO A 669 33.68 18.03 -16.28
C PRO A 669 33.37 19.53 -16.41
N GLU A 670 34.33 20.29 -16.94
CA GLU A 670 34.23 21.72 -17.22
C GLU A 670 34.37 22.00 -18.72
N LYS A 671 33.57 22.92 -19.26
CA LYS A 671 33.69 23.34 -20.66
C LYS A 671 34.55 24.59 -20.73
N SER A 672 35.53 24.60 -21.64
CA SER A 672 36.33 25.78 -21.97
C SER A 672 36.49 25.90 -23.50
N GLY A 673 35.76 26.83 -24.12
CA GLY A 673 35.80 27.01 -25.58
C GLY A 673 35.37 25.75 -26.35
N ARG A 674 36.29 25.20 -27.15
CA ARG A 674 36.14 23.93 -27.90
C ARG A 674 36.54 22.66 -27.12
N THR A 675 36.92 22.82 -25.85
CA THR A 675 37.42 21.73 -25.02
C THR A 675 36.46 21.36 -23.88
N VAL A 676 36.50 20.10 -23.47
CA VAL A 676 35.96 19.60 -22.20
C VAL A 676 37.13 19.17 -21.32
N ILE A 677 37.29 19.83 -20.18
CA ILE A 677 38.29 19.53 -19.16
C ILE A 677 37.68 18.54 -18.17
N ILE A 678 38.31 17.39 -18.03
CA ILE A 678 37.96 16.33 -17.09
C ILE A 678 38.97 16.35 -15.95
N LYS A 679 38.52 16.67 -14.74
CA LYS A 679 39.43 16.85 -13.59
C LYS A 679 39.85 15.56 -12.91
N ASN A 680 39.20 14.44 -13.23
CA ASN A 680 39.58 13.13 -12.73
C ASN A 680 39.80 12.18 -13.93
N PRO A 681 41.01 12.16 -14.51
CA PRO A 681 41.32 11.39 -15.72
C PRO A 681 41.12 9.89 -15.54
N ASP A 682 41.54 9.34 -14.41
CA ASP A 682 41.54 7.89 -14.17
C ASP A 682 40.09 7.35 -14.12
N ASP A 683 39.17 8.07 -13.45
CA ASP A 683 37.73 7.80 -13.49
C ASP A 683 37.15 7.77 -14.91
N PHE A 684 37.65 8.65 -15.79
CA PHE A 684 37.20 8.71 -17.18
C PHE A 684 37.70 7.52 -17.99
N HIS A 685 38.98 7.16 -17.85
CA HIS A 685 39.56 5.98 -18.50
C HIS A 685 38.83 4.69 -18.12
N ASP A 686 38.60 4.49 -16.81
CA ASP A 686 37.81 3.37 -16.29
C ASP A 686 36.38 3.37 -16.84
N TRP A 687 35.75 4.55 -16.93
CA TRP A 687 34.37 4.64 -17.40
C TRP A 687 34.22 4.38 -18.88
N ILE A 688 35.15 4.84 -19.72
CA ILE A 688 35.07 4.69 -21.18
C ILE A 688 35.60 3.32 -21.65
N ASP A 689 36.11 2.48 -20.75
CA ASP A 689 36.93 1.27 -20.99
C ASP A 689 37.87 1.45 -22.18
N LEU A 690 38.65 2.52 -22.20
CA LEU A 690 39.74 2.69 -23.16
C LEU A 690 41.00 2.06 -22.57
N ASP A 691 41.06 0.73 -22.49
CA ASP A 691 42.33 0.02 -22.25
C ASP A 691 42.69 -0.84 -23.47
N GLU A 692 43.90 -0.60 -23.98
CA GLU A 692 44.65 -1.36 -24.99
C GLU A 692 44.17 -1.37 -26.48
N ALA A 693 43.60 -0.29 -26.99
CA ALA A 693 43.57 -0.04 -28.46
C ALA A 693 44.96 0.35 -29.03
N GLY A 694 46.04 -0.23 -28.51
CA GLY A 694 47.43 0.13 -28.82
C GLY A 694 48.49 -0.95 -28.61
N GLU A 695 48.15 -2.17 -28.18
CA GLU A 695 49.14 -3.26 -28.02
C GLU A 695 48.82 -4.51 -28.83
N SER A 696 48.61 -4.37 -30.15
CA SER A 696 49.13 -5.37 -31.10
C SER A 696 49.16 -4.83 -32.53
N THR A 697 50.19 -4.03 -32.84
CA THR A 697 51.10 -4.19 -33.99
C THR A 697 51.87 -2.89 -34.26
N SER A 698 52.80 -2.52 -33.39
CA SER A 698 54.18 -2.28 -33.83
C SER A 698 55.09 -2.21 -32.61
N LYS A 699 55.95 -3.23 -32.47
CA LYS A 699 57.18 -3.04 -31.72
C LYS A 699 57.98 -1.98 -32.48
N SER A 700 58.40 -0.95 -31.75
CA SER A 700 59.26 0.18 -32.12
C SER A 700 58.58 1.42 -32.70
N GLY A 701 58.39 2.43 -31.82
CA GLY A 701 58.64 3.83 -32.17
C GLY A 701 57.45 4.77 -32.01
N LEU A 702 57.15 5.20 -30.77
CA LEU A 702 56.38 6.45 -30.54
C LEU A 702 56.63 7.10 -29.16
N LEU A 703 57.23 6.40 -28.19
CA LEU A 703 57.66 6.96 -26.90
C LEU A 703 58.87 7.92 -26.95
N GLY A 704 59.26 8.41 -28.13
CA GLY A 704 60.43 9.28 -28.32
C GLY A 704 60.16 10.78 -28.48
N ARG A 705 58.91 11.25 -28.40
CA ARG A 705 58.57 12.65 -28.77
C ARG A 705 57.81 13.47 -27.75
N LEU A 706 57.74 13.02 -26.50
CA LEU A 706 57.19 13.80 -25.39
C LEU A 706 58.25 14.29 -24.38
N LEU A 707 59.54 14.09 -24.69
CA LEU A 707 60.66 14.69 -23.96
C LEU A 707 61.74 15.24 -24.91
N GLY A 708 61.34 15.83 -26.04
CA GLY A 708 62.25 16.48 -27.00
C GLY A 708 61.52 17.34 -28.02
#